data_AF-A0A925YM62-F1
#
_entry.id   AF-A0A925YM62-F1
#
_cell.length_a   1.000
_cell.length_b   1.000
_cell.length_c   1.000
_cell.angle_alpha   90.00
_cell.angle_beta   90.00
_cell.angle_gamma   90.00
#
_symmetry.space_group_name_H-M   'P 1'
#
loop_
_entity.id
_entity.type
_entity.pdbx_description
1 polymer ?
#
loop_
_entity_poly.entity_id
_entity_poly.type
_entity_poly.pdbx_seq_one_letter_code
_entity_poly.pdbx_strand_id
1 'polypeptide(L)'
;MIAVLSLTANAKVWVLSDSNLEVSFDDVTTLLSVKDKRIGKEWKQSRSTEQFTEVKVSQKGNTLKVIFSGTYSFEVSYTLNSSSGLEVALTADKKIPFDKITFPSAFIAPDKGHYLLYTDGEGFLLPVDNKDYPIGRNQMYSMTGLSMPWVGITDTSFASGYMAILNTPDDAEVNVTRVQELVTFEPVWLSVKGSFGYTRKVTYHFFDKGGYVAQCKKYREYVWATNGKGITLTEKQQQHPAISKLIGAVNIYLWDTGRETSFARELKQSGIEKAFILWNPNHPPYPEAGYDDKIKELGYLSGVYELFRDAHLRDTIGVIDPTNTSGTYLNRFSFPGLFRQITLLEKSGKLHYSGFGYDINPKTIIPIIPTLRTDRELTIYKHESFFLDGFLASGIFEDYGKQNPLTRSEYKQAIVDLNKLFRDKYKMIVGMEWGADYGVPTTAYAHGMTTLHRMLYRSKDRRKKGSIYYYGNWSNPSRPSIMVGEYVADKNYLEWAINERIRVPLYQLVYHDAIVTTWRWDDANHHMPEIWWKKDLFNILYGTAPVWTIDKQRWDKYRQTFIESYQNICPWLQKIGYDEMISHRFVTADHQVQETIFSSGRRAIVNFGDEEQVYEGRKIGPRSAITTGTPDVQASITY
;
A
#
# COMPACT_ATOMS: atom_id res chain seq x y z
N MET A 1 -55.17 -34.87 -5.97
CA MET A 1 -53.81 -34.98 -6.53
C MET A 1 -53.64 -33.89 -7.58
N ILE A 2 -53.03 -32.76 -7.21
CA ILE A 2 -52.60 -31.73 -8.16
C ILE A 2 -51.16 -32.08 -8.50
N ALA A 3 -50.93 -32.50 -9.74
CA ALA A 3 -49.59 -32.78 -10.23
C ALA A 3 -48.82 -31.46 -10.32
N VAL A 4 -47.87 -31.27 -9.41
CA VAL A 4 -46.82 -30.25 -9.56
C VAL A 4 -45.88 -30.77 -10.63
N LEU A 5 -46.09 -30.33 -11.87
CA LEU A 5 -45.12 -30.46 -12.95
C LEU A 5 -43.91 -29.59 -12.59
N SER A 6 -42.91 -30.19 -11.96
CA SER A 6 -41.57 -29.62 -11.91
C SER A 6 -40.98 -29.71 -13.32
N LEU A 7 -41.14 -28.63 -14.10
CA LEU A 7 -40.29 -28.39 -15.25
C LEU A 7 -38.86 -28.16 -14.74
N THR A 8 -38.10 -29.23 -14.57
CA THR A 8 -36.65 -29.15 -14.51
C THR A 8 -36.19 -28.72 -15.90
N ALA A 9 -35.99 -27.42 -16.11
CA ALA A 9 -35.22 -26.94 -17.23
C ALA A 9 -33.86 -27.65 -17.18
N ASN A 10 -33.51 -28.41 -18.22
CA ASN A 10 -32.20 -29.05 -18.33
C ASN A 10 -31.15 -27.93 -18.33
N ALA A 11 -30.35 -27.84 -17.27
CA ALA A 11 -29.25 -26.88 -17.19
C ALA A 11 -28.31 -27.09 -18.37
N LYS A 12 -28.03 -26.02 -19.12
CA LYS A 12 -27.05 -26.07 -20.21
C LYS A 12 -25.74 -25.49 -19.70
N VAL A 13 -24.69 -26.30 -19.81
CA VAL A 13 -23.33 -25.88 -19.49
C VAL A 13 -22.67 -25.35 -20.78
N TRP A 14 -22.28 -24.07 -20.74
CA TRP A 14 -21.58 -23.38 -21.81
C TRP A 14 -20.07 -23.45 -21.55
N VAL A 15 -19.27 -23.74 -22.56
CA VAL A 15 -17.84 -23.98 -22.39
C VAL A 15 -17.02 -23.02 -23.26
N LEU A 16 -16.12 -22.28 -22.62
CA LEU A 16 -14.99 -21.60 -23.27
C LEU A 16 -13.73 -22.42 -23.03
N SER A 17 -12.87 -22.57 -24.03
CA SER A 17 -11.70 -23.43 -23.92
C SER A 17 -10.55 -22.89 -24.76
N ASP A 18 -9.35 -22.89 -24.21
CA ASP A 18 -8.09 -22.65 -24.94
C ASP A 18 -7.08 -23.77 -24.62
N SER A 19 -5.79 -23.60 -24.93
CA SER A 19 -4.77 -24.63 -24.65
C SER A 19 -4.53 -24.87 -23.16
N ASN A 20 -4.81 -23.89 -22.30
CA ASN A 20 -4.49 -23.91 -20.88
C ASN A 20 -5.73 -24.04 -20.00
N LEU A 21 -6.83 -23.40 -20.36
CA LEU A 21 -8.02 -23.29 -19.53
C LEU A 21 -9.25 -23.89 -20.20
N GLU A 22 -10.14 -24.42 -19.37
CA GLU A 22 -11.54 -24.71 -19.70
C GLU A 22 -12.42 -24.02 -18.68
N VAL A 23 -13.31 -23.14 -19.15
CA VAL A 23 -14.26 -22.39 -18.34
C VAL A 23 -15.65 -22.90 -18.64
N SER A 24 -16.31 -23.46 -17.64
CA SER A 24 -17.69 -23.93 -17.72
C SER A 24 -18.60 -22.92 -17.03
N PHE A 25 -19.70 -22.54 -17.68
CA PHE A 25 -20.77 -21.69 -17.14
C PHE A 25 -22.08 -22.46 -17.15
N ASP A 26 -22.68 -22.67 -15.98
CA ASP A 26 -23.99 -23.29 -15.83
C ASP A 26 -25.08 -22.20 -15.83
N ASP A 27 -25.97 -22.22 -16.83
CA ASP A 27 -26.97 -21.16 -17.02
C ASP A 27 -28.18 -21.22 -16.09
N VAL A 28 -28.28 -22.25 -15.25
CA VAL A 28 -29.29 -22.35 -14.18
C VAL A 28 -28.74 -21.87 -12.86
N THR A 29 -27.53 -22.29 -12.49
CA THR A 29 -26.89 -21.88 -11.24
C THR A 29 -26.19 -20.55 -11.34
N THR A 30 -25.89 -20.09 -12.56
CA THR A 30 -25.13 -18.88 -12.89
C THR A 30 -23.68 -18.88 -12.42
N LEU A 31 -23.12 -20.07 -12.19
CA LEU A 31 -21.77 -20.26 -11.65
C LEU A 31 -20.77 -20.66 -12.73
N LEU A 32 -19.55 -20.19 -12.53
CA LEU A 32 -18.38 -20.63 -13.28
C LEU A 32 -17.63 -21.73 -12.54
N SER A 33 -17.08 -22.67 -13.31
CA SER A 33 -15.89 -23.41 -12.92
C SER A 33 -14.77 -23.20 -13.94
N VAL A 34 -13.53 -23.17 -13.46
CA VAL A 34 -12.34 -23.02 -14.31
C VAL A 34 -11.39 -24.17 -14.03
N LYS A 35 -11.15 -25.00 -15.03
CA LYS A 35 -10.17 -26.07 -15.00
C LYS A 35 -8.88 -25.60 -15.68
N ASP A 36 -7.79 -25.60 -14.93
CA ASP A 36 -6.45 -25.44 -15.47
C ASP A 36 -5.96 -26.79 -16.00
N LYS A 37 -5.94 -26.94 -17.32
CA LYS A 37 -5.59 -28.18 -18.03
C LYS A 37 -4.13 -28.59 -17.83
N ARG A 38 -3.26 -27.64 -17.49
CA ARG A 38 -1.83 -27.88 -17.30
C ARG A 38 -1.56 -28.74 -16.06
N ILE A 39 -2.39 -28.59 -15.03
CA ILE A 39 -2.24 -29.27 -13.73
C ILE A 39 -3.48 -30.05 -13.30
N GLY A 40 -4.58 -30.00 -14.09
CA GLY A 40 -5.83 -30.69 -13.79
C GLY A 40 -6.64 -30.12 -12.63
N LYS A 41 -6.24 -28.95 -12.08
CA LYS A 41 -6.91 -28.31 -10.94
C LYS A 41 -8.16 -27.56 -11.40
N GLU A 42 -9.25 -27.70 -10.65
CA GLU A 42 -10.52 -27.02 -10.93
C GLU A 42 -10.87 -26.04 -9.81
N TRP A 43 -11.21 -24.81 -10.17
CA TRP A 43 -11.70 -23.76 -9.28
C TRP A 43 -13.19 -23.56 -9.51
N LYS A 44 -13.99 -23.64 -8.45
CA LYS A 44 -15.46 -23.55 -8.53
C LYS A 44 -15.95 -22.32 -7.78
N GLN A 45 -16.94 -21.64 -8.33
CA GLN A 45 -17.60 -20.54 -7.62
C GLN A 45 -18.59 -21.04 -6.57
N SER A 46 -18.73 -20.29 -5.49
CA SER A 46 -19.86 -20.43 -4.56
C SER A 46 -21.08 -19.67 -5.06
N ARG A 47 -22.28 -20.08 -4.62
CA ARG A 47 -23.49 -19.29 -4.86
C ARG A 47 -23.35 -17.89 -4.27
N SER A 48 -23.66 -16.87 -5.07
CA SER A 48 -23.76 -15.49 -4.60
C SER A 48 -24.96 -15.34 -3.66
N THR A 49 -24.90 -14.35 -2.78
CA THR A 49 -26.06 -13.87 -2.03
C THR A 49 -27.04 -13.11 -2.93
N GLU A 50 -26.57 -12.55 -4.04
CA GLU A 50 -27.39 -11.90 -5.06
C GLU A 50 -28.05 -12.96 -5.96
N GLN A 51 -29.36 -12.84 -6.18
CA GLN A 51 -30.10 -13.75 -7.06
C GLN A 51 -30.42 -13.08 -8.40
N PHE A 52 -30.14 -13.78 -9.49
CA PHE A 52 -30.49 -13.37 -10.85
C PHE A 52 -31.56 -14.32 -11.39
N THR A 53 -32.58 -13.77 -12.06
CA THR A 53 -33.83 -14.48 -12.37
C THR A 53 -34.03 -14.82 -13.85
N GLU A 54 -33.43 -14.05 -14.77
CA GLU A 54 -33.44 -14.33 -16.20
C GLU A 54 -32.02 -14.22 -16.73
N VAL A 55 -31.59 -15.25 -17.47
CA VAL A 55 -30.24 -15.36 -18.01
C VAL A 55 -30.35 -15.68 -19.49
N LYS A 56 -29.87 -14.77 -20.35
CA LYS A 56 -29.73 -15.03 -21.79
C LYS A 56 -28.27 -15.20 -22.12
N VAL A 57 -27.92 -16.35 -22.67
CA VAL A 57 -26.55 -16.70 -22.99
C VAL A 57 -26.33 -16.78 -24.49
N SER A 58 -25.25 -16.20 -24.97
CA SER A 58 -24.76 -16.35 -26.35
C SER A 58 -23.24 -16.50 -26.34
N GLN A 59 -22.72 -17.30 -27.27
CA GLN A 59 -21.29 -17.56 -27.38
C GLN A 59 -20.79 -17.22 -28.78
N LYS A 60 -19.68 -16.51 -28.88
CA LYS A 60 -18.99 -16.23 -30.14
C LYS A 60 -17.48 -16.35 -29.93
N GLY A 61 -16.87 -17.36 -30.56
CA GLY A 61 -15.45 -17.66 -30.37
C GLY A 61 -15.12 -17.88 -28.89
N ASN A 62 -14.13 -17.15 -28.38
CA ASN A 62 -13.64 -17.25 -27.00
C ASN A 62 -14.37 -16.33 -26.02
N THR A 63 -15.53 -15.79 -26.41
CA THR A 63 -16.34 -14.91 -25.57
C THR A 63 -17.73 -15.51 -25.36
N LEU A 64 -18.13 -15.62 -24.09
CA LEU A 64 -19.49 -15.91 -23.66
C LEU A 64 -20.12 -14.60 -23.18
N LYS A 65 -21.26 -14.22 -23.75
CA LYS A 65 -22.06 -13.09 -23.31
C LYS A 65 -23.29 -13.58 -22.57
N VAL A 66 -23.52 -13.03 -21.40
CA VAL A 66 -24.62 -13.39 -20.52
C VAL A 66 -25.35 -12.11 -20.10
N ILE A 67 -26.63 -12.01 -20.43
CA ILE A 67 -27.48 -10.92 -19.94
C ILE A 67 -28.15 -11.41 -18.67
N PHE A 68 -27.89 -10.71 -17.57
CA PHE A 68 -28.51 -10.95 -16.28
C PHE A 68 -29.67 -9.98 -16.05
N SER A 69 -30.76 -10.51 -15.51
CA SER A 69 -31.87 -9.74 -14.95
C SER A 69 -31.98 -9.99 -13.44
N GLY A 70 -32.28 -8.95 -12.68
CA GLY A 70 -32.41 -8.97 -11.23
C GLY A 70 -32.69 -7.56 -10.71
N THR A 71 -32.06 -7.17 -9.60
CA THR A 71 -32.09 -5.78 -9.09
C THR A 71 -31.64 -4.78 -10.16
N TYR A 72 -30.63 -5.16 -10.95
CA TYR A 72 -30.14 -4.42 -12.10
C TYR A 72 -30.12 -5.34 -13.32
N SER A 73 -30.34 -4.78 -14.51
CA SER A 73 -30.09 -5.50 -15.77
C SER A 73 -28.72 -5.09 -16.31
N PHE A 74 -27.86 -6.07 -16.58
CA PHE A 74 -26.52 -5.85 -17.12
C PHE A 74 -26.08 -7.02 -18.01
N GLU A 75 -25.24 -6.72 -18.99
CA GLU A 75 -24.52 -7.71 -19.79
C GLU A 75 -23.19 -8.02 -19.12
N VAL A 76 -22.83 -9.29 -19.08
CA VAL A 76 -21.50 -9.77 -18.70
C VAL A 76 -20.87 -10.43 -19.90
N SER A 77 -19.63 -10.08 -20.18
CA SER A 77 -18.79 -10.84 -21.11
C SER A 77 -17.71 -11.57 -20.33
N TYR A 78 -17.63 -12.88 -20.55
CA TYR A 78 -16.54 -13.74 -20.12
C TYR A 78 -15.67 -14.02 -21.34
N THR A 79 -14.41 -13.62 -21.31
CA THR A 79 -13.48 -13.78 -22.44
C THR A 79 -12.22 -14.49 -22.00
N LEU A 80 -11.89 -15.60 -22.67
CA LEU A 80 -10.56 -16.22 -22.54
C LEU A 80 -9.55 -15.47 -23.42
N ASN A 81 -8.54 -14.89 -22.78
CA ASN A 81 -7.43 -14.24 -23.47
C ASN A 81 -6.23 -15.20 -23.59
N SER A 82 -5.29 -14.86 -24.48
CA SER A 82 -4.14 -15.70 -24.83
C SER A 82 -3.15 -15.97 -23.68
N SER A 83 -3.29 -15.33 -22.53
CA SER A 83 -2.37 -15.42 -21.38
C SER A 83 -2.93 -16.23 -20.21
N SER A 84 -3.81 -17.20 -20.47
CA SER A 84 -4.53 -17.96 -19.42
C SER A 84 -5.31 -17.03 -18.49
N GLY A 85 -5.88 -15.97 -19.06
CA GLY A 85 -6.69 -14.99 -18.36
C GLY A 85 -8.17 -15.13 -18.71
N LEU A 86 -9.02 -15.19 -17.70
CA LEU A 86 -10.47 -15.04 -17.84
C LEU A 86 -10.85 -13.60 -17.50
N GLU A 87 -11.09 -12.79 -18.53
CA GLU A 87 -11.62 -11.44 -18.37
C GLU A 87 -13.14 -11.51 -18.15
N VAL A 88 -13.62 -10.80 -17.13
CA VAL A 88 -15.04 -10.61 -16.82
C VAL A 88 -15.34 -9.13 -16.89
N ALA A 89 -16.16 -8.71 -17.85
CA ALA A 89 -16.57 -7.32 -18.01
C ALA A 89 -18.10 -7.18 -17.89
N LEU A 90 -18.55 -6.33 -16.96
CA LEU A 90 -19.94 -6.01 -16.69
C LEU A 90 -20.27 -4.67 -17.34
N THR A 91 -21.30 -4.65 -18.17
CA THR A 91 -21.76 -3.46 -18.90
C THR A 91 -23.26 -3.25 -18.70
N ALA A 92 -23.64 -2.02 -18.40
CA ALA A 92 -25.03 -1.58 -18.32
C ALA A 92 -25.15 -0.14 -18.87
N ASP A 93 -26.37 0.39 -18.99
CA ASP A 93 -26.55 1.81 -19.27
C ASP A 93 -25.86 2.63 -18.17
N LYS A 94 -24.92 3.50 -18.54
CA LYS A 94 -24.16 4.33 -17.60
C LYS A 94 -25.04 5.20 -16.70
N LYS A 95 -26.26 5.56 -17.13
CA LYS A 95 -27.18 6.43 -16.39
C LYS A 95 -28.13 5.67 -15.48
N ILE A 96 -28.17 4.33 -15.52
CA ILE A 96 -29.08 3.57 -14.65
C ILE A 96 -28.77 3.90 -13.19
N PRO A 97 -29.81 4.17 -12.36
CA PRO A 97 -29.63 4.27 -10.92
C PRO A 97 -29.02 2.98 -10.38
N PHE A 98 -27.91 3.11 -9.67
CA PHE A 98 -27.11 1.98 -9.21
C PHE A 98 -26.52 2.35 -7.84
N ASP A 99 -26.45 1.38 -6.94
CA ASP A 99 -25.79 1.55 -5.64
C ASP A 99 -24.50 0.75 -5.58
N LYS A 100 -24.62 -0.58 -5.63
CA LYS A 100 -23.50 -1.51 -5.72
C LYS A 100 -23.95 -2.89 -6.20
N ILE A 101 -23.00 -3.72 -6.64
CA ILE A 101 -23.22 -5.15 -6.90
C ILE A 101 -21.98 -5.96 -6.53
N THR A 102 -22.18 -7.13 -5.92
CA THR A 102 -21.11 -8.09 -5.64
C THR A 102 -21.07 -9.13 -6.75
N PHE A 103 -20.03 -9.08 -7.59
CA PHE A 103 -19.92 -9.91 -8.79
C PHE A 103 -18.51 -9.89 -9.38
N PRO A 104 -18.02 -10.97 -10.04
CA PRO A 104 -18.64 -12.29 -10.07
C PRO A 104 -18.50 -12.99 -8.72
N SER A 105 -19.23 -14.09 -8.53
CA SER A 105 -19.19 -14.88 -7.30
C SER A 105 -17.78 -15.35 -6.95
N ALA A 106 -17.50 -15.49 -5.65
CA ALA A 106 -16.21 -15.97 -5.16
C ALA A 106 -15.85 -17.37 -5.69
N PHE A 107 -14.60 -17.58 -6.11
CA PHE A 107 -14.03 -18.93 -6.27
C PHE A 107 -13.65 -19.48 -4.90
N ILE A 108 -14.07 -20.69 -4.57
CA ILE A 108 -13.85 -21.27 -3.23
C ILE A 108 -12.41 -21.79 -3.12
N ALA A 109 -11.78 -21.58 -1.97
CA ALA A 109 -10.55 -22.27 -1.63
C ALA A 109 -10.80 -23.79 -1.62
N PRO A 110 -10.04 -24.62 -2.35
CA PRO A 110 -10.32 -26.05 -2.48
C PRO A 110 -10.29 -26.80 -1.16
N ASP A 111 -9.41 -26.38 -0.25
CA ASP A 111 -9.14 -27.01 1.04
C ASP A 111 -8.37 -26.04 1.95
N LYS A 112 -7.98 -26.51 3.15
CA LYS A 112 -7.22 -25.74 4.14
C LYS A 112 -5.76 -25.48 3.76
N GLY A 113 -5.22 -26.20 2.77
CA GLY A 113 -3.84 -26.11 2.31
C GLY A 113 -3.58 -24.91 1.39
N HIS A 114 -4.24 -23.78 1.64
CA HIS A 114 -4.19 -22.59 0.82
C HIS A 114 -4.05 -21.31 1.66
N TYR A 115 -3.52 -20.27 1.02
CA TYR A 115 -3.43 -18.91 1.56
C TYR A 115 -4.20 -17.95 0.65
N LEU A 116 -4.93 -17.01 1.26
CA LEU A 116 -5.32 -15.77 0.62
C LEU A 116 -4.11 -14.82 0.61
N LEU A 117 -3.83 -14.20 -0.53
CA LEU A 117 -2.82 -13.16 -0.69
C LEU A 117 -3.46 -11.79 -0.49
N TYR A 118 -3.11 -11.14 0.62
CA TYR A 118 -3.61 -9.82 0.97
C TYR A 118 -2.59 -8.75 0.56
N THR A 119 -3.01 -7.75 -0.21
CA THR A 119 -2.16 -6.63 -0.67
C THR A 119 -2.30 -5.38 0.21
N ASP A 120 -2.58 -5.57 1.51
CA ASP A 120 -2.55 -4.51 2.53
C ASP A 120 -1.09 -4.25 2.94
N GLY A 121 -0.61 -3.03 2.71
CA GLY A 121 0.79 -2.69 2.90
C GLY A 121 1.69 -3.51 1.96
N GLU A 122 2.82 -4.01 2.48
CA GLU A 122 3.72 -4.92 1.75
C GLU A 122 3.01 -6.21 1.33
N GLY A 123 2.01 -6.63 2.10
CA GLY A 123 1.27 -7.86 1.93
C GLY A 123 1.60 -8.95 2.95
N PHE A 124 0.68 -9.91 3.03
CA PHE A 124 0.79 -11.08 3.90
C PHE A 124 -0.08 -12.24 3.38
N LEU A 125 0.22 -13.43 3.89
CA LEU A 125 -0.51 -14.67 3.68
C LEU A 125 -1.55 -14.84 4.80
N LEU A 126 -2.82 -14.96 4.46
CA LEU A 126 -3.87 -15.34 5.40
C LEU A 126 -4.22 -16.81 5.18
N PRO A 127 -3.93 -17.73 6.13
CA PRO A 127 -4.40 -19.12 6.03
C PRO A 127 -5.90 -19.13 5.82
N VAL A 128 -6.38 -19.89 4.83
CA VAL A 128 -7.81 -19.82 4.49
C VAL A 128 -8.70 -20.38 5.60
N ASP A 129 -8.20 -21.24 6.48
CA ASP A 129 -8.93 -21.75 7.64
C ASP A 129 -8.80 -20.88 8.90
N ASN A 130 -8.14 -19.73 8.80
CA ASN A 130 -7.98 -18.81 9.93
C ASN A 130 -9.33 -18.23 10.38
N LYS A 131 -9.55 -18.21 11.70
CA LYS A 131 -10.79 -17.73 12.33
C LYS A 131 -10.65 -16.36 13.01
N ASP A 132 -9.42 -15.94 13.31
CA ASP A 132 -9.14 -14.80 14.20
C ASP A 132 -8.90 -13.47 13.47
N TYR A 133 -8.45 -13.54 12.22
CA TYR A 133 -8.22 -12.36 11.39
C TYR A 133 -9.55 -11.72 11.00
N PRO A 134 -9.70 -10.40 11.17
CA PRO A 134 -10.93 -9.69 10.84
C PRO A 134 -11.05 -9.54 9.33
N ILE A 135 -12.08 -10.19 8.77
CA ILE A 135 -12.43 -10.13 7.36
C ILE A 135 -13.62 -9.17 7.12
N GLY A 136 -13.89 -8.84 5.86
CA GLY A 136 -14.99 -7.96 5.46
C GLY A 136 -14.66 -7.20 4.18
N ARG A 137 -15.33 -6.06 3.98
CA ARG A 137 -15.09 -5.18 2.83
C ARG A 137 -13.78 -4.42 2.97
N ASN A 138 -13.02 -4.37 1.88
CA ASN A 138 -11.74 -3.68 1.79
C ASN A 138 -11.79 -2.68 0.65
N GLN A 139 -11.52 -1.43 0.99
CA GLN A 139 -11.42 -0.35 0.03
C GLN A 139 -10.12 -0.48 -0.78
N MET A 140 -10.17 -0.08 -2.05
CA MET A 140 -8.95 0.10 -2.84
C MET A 140 -8.21 1.36 -2.39
N TYR A 141 -6.89 1.33 -2.49
CA TYR A 141 -6.02 2.49 -2.31
C TYR A 141 -6.05 3.13 -0.91
N SER A 142 -6.20 2.31 0.13
CA SER A 142 -6.33 2.78 1.52
C SER A 142 -5.44 1.99 2.47
N MET A 143 -4.93 2.65 3.50
CA MET A 143 -4.18 2.04 4.61
C MET A 143 -5.00 1.05 5.43
N THR A 144 -6.32 1.01 5.23
CA THR A 144 -7.21 0.03 5.87
C THR A 144 -7.72 -1.04 4.90
N GLY A 145 -7.22 -1.03 3.66
CA GLY A 145 -7.66 -1.88 2.56
C GLY A 145 -6.49 -2.37 1.71
N LEU A 146 -6.65 -2.38 0.39
CA LEU A 146 -5.65 -2.92 -0.54
C LEU A 146 -4.83 -1.80 -1.17
N SER A 147 -3.50 -1.88 -1.09
CA SER A 147 -2.58 -0.93 -1.73
C SER A 147 -2.43 -1.16 -3.23
N MET A 148 -2.64 -2.40 -3.67
CA MET A 148 -2.67 -2.79 -5.08
C MET A 148 -4.03 -3.43 -5.39
N PRO A 149 -4.69 -3.10 -6.51
CA PRO A 149 -6.01 -3.58 -6.93
C PRO A 149 -5.97 -5.02 -7.46
N TRP A 150 -5.38 -5.92 -6.70
CA TRP A 150 -5.44 -7.36 -6.93
C TRP A 150 -5.43 -8.13 -5.61
N VAL A 151 -5.96 -9.34 -5.66
CA VAL A 151 -6.02 -10.31 -4.56
C VAL A 151 -5.90 -11.71 -5.18
N GLY A 152 -5.39 -12.68 -4.44
CA GLY A 152 -5.21 -14.03 -4.97
C GLY A 152 -5.30 -15.13 -3.93
N ILE A 153 -5.31 -16.36 -4.40
CA ILE A 153 -5.19 -17.58 -3.60
C ILE A 153 -4.02 -18.39 -4.14
N THR A 154 -3.20 -18.95 -3.25
CA THR A 154 -2.11 -19.86 -3.61
C THR A 154 -2.12 -21.07 -2.67
N ASP A 155 -1.68 -22.22 -3.16
CA ASP A 155 -1.45 -23.37 -2.28
C ASP A 155 -0.26 -23.15 -1.34
N THR A 156 -0.23 -23.93 -0.26
CA THR A 156 0.83 -23.90 0.78
C THR A 156 2.20 -24.33 0.27
N SER A 157 2.26 -25.03 -0.88
CA SER A 157 3.53 -25.34 -1.56
C SER A 157 4.03 -24.23 -2.48
N PHE A 158 3.26 -23.14 -2.62
CA PHE A 158 3.51 -22.02 -3.53
C PHE A 158 3.76 -22.46 -4.98
N ALA A 159 3.12 -23.56 -5.39
CA ALA A 159 3.21 -24.07 -6.75
C ALA A 159 2.14 -23.39 -7.61
N SER A 160 0.87 -23.55 -7.26
CA SER A 160 -0.27 -23.10 -8.06
C SER A 160 -1.12 -22.05 -7.34
N GLY A 161 -2.06 -21.47 -8.06
CA GLY A 161 -3.00 -20.49 -7.51
C GLY A 161 -3.83 -19.80 -8.58
N TYR A 162 -4.59 -18.81 -8.16
CA TYR A 162 -5.18 -17.83 -9.07
C TYR A 162 -5.14 -16.44 -8.44
N MET A 163 -5.16 -15.40 -9.27
CA MET A 163 -5.34 -14.02 -8.83
C MET A 163 -6.51 -13.38 -9.57
N ALA A 164 -7.07 -12.33 -8.99
CA ALA A 164 -8.01 -11.41 -9.64
C ALA A 164 -7.39 -10.01 -9.68
N ILE A 165 -7.16 -9.48 -10.88
CA ILE A 165 -6.78 -8.08 -11.11
C ILE A 165 -8.04 -7.29 -11.36
N LEU A 166 -8.36 -6.31 -10.51
CA LEU A 166 -9.46 -5.38 -10.74
C LEU A 166 -8.98 -4.33 -11.76
N ASN A 167 -9.33 -4.52 -13.03
CA ASN A 167 -8.89 -3.65 -14.12
C ASN A 167 -9.50 -2.25 -14.04
N THR A 168 -10.65 -2.12 -13.37
CA THR A 168 -11.34 -0.83 -13.16
C THR A 168 -11.60 -0.60 -11.66
N PRO A 169 -10.55 -0.31 -10.87
CA PRO A 169 -10.62 -0.36 -9.41
C PRO A 169 -11.22 0.88 -8.74
N ASP A 170 -11.44 1.98 -9.48
CA ASP A 170 -11.76 3.28 -8.89
C ASP A 170 -13.09 3.28 -8.12
N ASP A 171 -14.06 2.49 -8.59
CA ASP A 171 -15.34 2.27 -7.92
C ASP A 171 -15.49 0.79 -7.56
N ALA A 172 -14.47 0.24 -6.91
CA ALA A 172 -14.44 -1.15 -6.46
C ALA A 172 -13.99 -1.30 -5.00
N GLU A 173 -14.45 -2.38 -4.39
CA GLU A 173 -13.96 -2.94 -3.13
C GLU A 173 -13.75 -4.45 -3.32
N VAL A 174 -13.10 -5.09 -2.36
CA VAL A 174 -13.07 -6.56 -2.27
C VAL A 174 -13.70 -6.97 -0.94
N ASN A 175 -14.74 -7.80 -1.02
CA ASN A 175 -15.30 -8.44 0.16
C ASN A 175 -14.56 -9.75 0.42
N VAL A 176 -13.85 -9.81 1.56
CA VAL A 176 -13.25 -11.05 2.04
C VAL A 176 -14.25 -11.71 2.98
N THR A 177 -14.65 -12.93 2.66
CA THR A 177 -15.72 -13.67 3.33
C THR A 177 -15.29 -15.10 3.65
N ARG A 178 -16.09 -15.84 4.41
CA ARG A 178 -15.92 -17.28 4.62
C ARG A 178 -17.03 -18.05 3.92
N VAL A 179 -16.63 -19.01 3.08
CA VAL A 179 -17.53 -19.98 2.46
C VAL A 179 -17.08 -21.36 2.92
N GLN A 180 -18.00 -22.13 3.50
CA GLN A 180 -17.68 -23.45 4.09
C GLN A 180 -16.52 -23.37 5.09
N GLU A 181 -16.53 -22.35 5.97
CA GLU A 181 -15.48 -22.05 6.96
C GLU A 181 -14.12 -21.63 6.37
N LEU A 182 -13.95 -21.56 5.05
CA LEU A 182 -12.71 -21.15 4.40
C LEU A 182 -12.81 -19.73 3.85
N VAL A 183 -11.77 -18.93 4.07
CA VAL A 183 -11.64 -17.57 3.58
C VAL A 183 -11.53 -17.58 2.06
N THR A 184 -12.32 -16.73 1.42
CA THR A 184 -12.26 -16.40 0.00
C THR A 184 -12.64 -14.93 -0.20
N PHE A 185 -12.74 -14.47 -1.45
CA PHE A 185 -13.02 -13.09 -1.79
C PHE A 185 -13.90 -12.95 -3.05
N GLU A 186 -14.56 -11.81 -3.14
CA GLU A 186 -15.38 -11.41 -4.29
C GLU A 186 -15.26 -9.89 -4.55
N PRO A 187 -15.22 -9.44 -5.81
CA PRO A 187 -15.27 -8.02 -6.12
C PRO A 187 -16.64 -7.42 -5.79
N VAL A 188 -16.62 -6.19 -5.29
CA VAL A 188 -17.81 -5.38 -5.09
C VAL A 188 -17.66 -4.12 -5.94
N TRP A 189 -18.58 -3.89 -6.87
CA TRP A 189 -18.59 -2.71 -7.72
C TRP A 189 -19.55 -1.67 -7.15
N LEU A 190 -19.04 -0.48 -6.87
CA LEU A 190 -19.79 0.64 -6.32
C LEU A 190 -20.35 1.53 -7.44
N SER A 191 -21.31 2.38 -7.10
CA SER A 191 -21.81 3.40 -8.01
C SER A 191 -20.84 4.55 -8.24
N VAL A 192 -20.92 5.13 -9.44
CA VAL A 192 -20.37 6.44 -9.77
C VAL A 192 -21.48 7.46 -9.60
N LYS A 193 -21.41 8.22 -8.51
CA LYS A 193 -22.37 9.27 -8.14
C LYS A 193 -23.83 8.80 -8.14
N GLY A 194 -24.08 7.54 -7.75
CA GLY A 194 -25.41 6.92 -7.75
C GLY A 194 -25.88 6.35 -9.10
N SER A 195 -24.97 6.25 -10.08
CA SER A 195 -25.21 5.63 -11.38
C SER A 195 -24.18 4.54 -11.68
N PHE A 196 -24.42 3.70 -12.69
CA PHE A 196 -23.45 2.67 -13.08
C PHE A 196 -22.14 3.28 -13.62
N GLY A 197 -22.23 4.40 -14.36
CA GLY A 197 -21.09 5.19 -14.81
C GLY A 197 -20.28 4.58 -15.95
N TYR A 198 -19.61 3.45 -15.73
CA TYR A 198 -18.73 2.82 -16.72
C TYR A 198 -18.62 1.30 -16.52
N THR A 199 -18.19 0.60 -17.58
CA THR A 199 -18.02 -0.87 -17.57
C THR A 199 -17.05 -1.31 -16.48
N ARG A 200 -17.44 -2.29 -15.67
CA ARG A 200 -16.59 -2.86 -14.61
C ARG A 200 -15.83 -4.06 -15.15
N LYS A 201 -14.55 -4.18 -14.85
CA LYS A 201 -13.71 -5.25 -15.39
C LYS A 201 -12.78 -5.84 -14.32
N VAL A 202 -12.75 -7.17 -14.27
CA VAL A 202 -11.80 -7.97 -13.49
C VAL A 202 -11.23 -9.06 -14.39
N THR A 203 -9.93 -9.35 -14.27
CA THR A 203 -9.29 -10.45 -14.98
C THR A 203 -8.73 -11.45 -13.99
N TYR A 204 -9.18 -12.70 -14.11
CA TYR A 204 -8.65 -13.81 -13.33
C TYR A 204 -7.49 -14.46 -14.10
N HIS A 205 -6.34 -14.62 -13.45
CA HIS A 205 -5.21 -15.38 -14.00
C HIS A 205 -4.97 -16.62 -13.15
N PHE A 206 -4.76 -17.76 -13.83
CA PHE A 206 -4.53 -19.06 -13.18
C PHE A 206 -3.09 -19.50 -13.39
N PHE A 207 -2.48 -20.00 -12.32
CA PHE A 207 -1.05 -20.31 -12.25
C PHE A 207 -0.84 -21.79 -11.96
N ASP A 208 -0.05 -22.43 -12.83
CA ASP A 208 0.41 -23.80 -12.73
C ASP A 208 1.77 -23.92 -11.99
N LYS A 209 2.48 -22.80 -11.83
CA LYS A 209 3.77 -22.72 -11.16
C LYS A 209 4.05 -21.30 -10.62
N GLY A 210 4.94 -21.21 -9.63
CA GLY A 210 5.52 -19.96 -9.14
C GLY A 210 4.71 -19.18 -8.10
N GLY A 211 3.55 -19.69 -7.68
CA GLY A 211 2.82 -19.21 -6.49
C GLY A 211 2.56 -17.70 -6.47
N TYR A 212 2.75 -17.08 -5.31
CA TYR A 212 2.54 -15.63 -5.14
C TYR A 212 3.57 -14.78 -5.90
N VAL A 213 4.79 -15.27 -6.14
CA VAL A 213 5.80 -14.53 -6.91
C VAL A 213 5.31 -14.37 -8.35
N ALA A 214 4.84 -15.44 -8.98
CA ALA A 214 4.28 -15.38 -10.33
C ALA A 214 3.06 -14.45 -10.42
N GLN A 215 2.20 -14.42 -9.38
CA GLN A 215 1.08 -13.50 -9.28
C GLN A 215 1.54 -12.03 -9.22
N CYS A 216 2.54 -11.72 -8.39
CA CYS A 216 3.15 -10.39 -8.35
C CYS A 216 3.77 -10.01 -9.70
N LYS A 217 4.48 -10.92 -10.38
CA LYS A 217 5.07 -10.64 -11.71
C LYS A 217 4.01 -10.41 -12.78
N LYS A 218 2.90 -11.15 -12.75
CA LYS A 218 1.75 -10.89 -13.62
C LYS A 218 1.14 -9.52 -13.34
N TYR A 219 1.00 -9.14 -12.06
CA TYR A 219 0.51 -7.82 -11.71
C TYR A 219 1.45 -6.70 -12.17
N ARG A 220 2.76 -6.88 -11.95
CA ARG A 220 3.82 -5.96 -12.41
C ARG A 220 3.73 -5.73 -13.92
N GLU A 221 3.67 -6.80 -14.72
CA GLU A 221 3.50 -6.72 -16.17
C GLU A 221 2.29 -5.87 -16.56
N TYR A 222 1.13 -6.14 -15.94
CA TYR A 222 -0.10 -5.39 -16.19
C TYR A 222 0.03 -3.91 -15.81
N VAL A 223 0.38 -3.61 -14.56
CA VAL A 223 0.30 -2.25 -14.03
C VAL A 223 1.41 -1.35 -14.57
N TRP A 224 2.59 -1.91 -14.87
CA TRP A 224 3.68 -1.16 -15.48
C TRP A 224 3.36 -0.77 -16.93
N ALA A 225 2.70 -1.67 -17.68
CA ALA A 225 2.23 -1.33 -19.02
C ALA A 225 1.20 -0.19 -19.01
N THR A 226 0.38 -0.07 -17.95
CA THR A 226 -0.61 1.01 -17.82
C THR A 226 -0.02 2.36 -17.37
N ASN A 227 1.14 2.36 -16.71
CA ASN A 227 1.75 3.57 -16.15
C ASN A 227 2.73 4.30 -17.10
N GLY A 228 3.13 3.67 -18.21
CA GLY A 228 4.04 4.25 -19.19
C GLY A 228 5.51 4.28 -18.73
N LYS A 229 6.35 5.07 -19.44
CA LYS A 229 7.79 5.24 -19.13
C LYS A 229 8.00 6.17 -17.92
N GLY A 230 9.12 6.02 -17.21
CA GLY A 230 9.49 6.90 -16.10
C GLY A 230 9.04 6.42 -14.71
N ILE A 231 8.67 5.15 -14.57
CA ILE A 231 8.19 4.57 -13.30
C ILE A 231 9.35 4.17 -12.38
N THR A 232 10.52 3.83 -12.92
CA THR A 232 11.65 3.33 -12.14
C THR A 232 12.35 4.44 -11.37
N LEU A 233 12.97 4.12 -10.23
CA LEU A 233 13.84 5.03 -9.48
C LEU A 233 15.02 5.50 -10.33
N THR A 234 15.51 4.67 -11.24
CA THR A 234 16.56 5.03 -12.21
C THR A 234 16.10 6.16 -13.13
N GLU A 235 14.93 6.02 -13.77
CA GLU A 235 14.39 7.08 -14.65
C GLU A 235 14.02 8.34 -13.85
N LYS A 236 13.46 8.18 -12.65
CA LYS A 236 13.16 9.30 -11.75
C LYS A 236 14.42 10.06 -11.36
N GLN A 237 15.51 9.36 -11.05
CA GLN A 237 16.79 9.98 -10.74
C GLN A 237 17.38 10.75 -11.92
N GLN A 238 17.21 10.26 -13.15
CA GLN A 238 17.65 11.01 -14.34
C GLN A 238 16.94 12.37 -14.43
N GLN A 239 15.68 12.45 -14.00
CA GLN A 239 14.93 13.71 -13.93
C GLN A 239 15.29 14.53 -12.68
N HIS A 240 15.59 13.86 -11.57
CA HIS A 240 15.89 14.49 -10.28
C HIS A 240 17.12 13.84 -9.61
N PRO A 241 18.35 14.31 -9.90
CA PRO A 241 19.59 13.67 -9.44
C PRO A 241 19.72 13.50 -7.92
N ALA A 242 19.08 14.36 -7.12
CA ALA A 242 19.08 14.25 -5.66
C ALA A 242 18.41 12.97 -5.13
N ILE A 243 17.65 12.23 -5.95
CA ILE A 243 17.15 10.89 -5.58
C ILE A 243 18.31 9.95 -5.22
N SER A 244 19.50 10.17 -5.77
CA SER A 244 20.70 9.44 -5.36
C SER A 244 20.99 9.57 -3.86
N LYS A 245 20.60 10.66 -3.18
CA LYS A 245 20.74 10.83 -1.73
C LYS A 245 19.73 9.98 -0.93
N LEU A 246 18.57 9.69 -1.50
CA LEU A 246 17.53 8.85 -0.90
C LEU A 246 17.93 7.36 -0.88
N ILE A 247 18.59 6.87 -1.93
CA ILE A 247 18.87 5.44 -2.06
C ILE A 247 19.92 4.98 -1.04
N GLY A 248 19.52 4.07 -0.15
CA GLY A 248 20.35 3.63 0.97
C GLY A 248 20.41 4.62 2.14
N ALA A 249 19.56 5.64 2.17
CA ALA A 249 19.44 6.51 3.33
C ALA A 249 18.54 5.88 4.40
N VAL A 250 18.82 6.21 5.65
CA VAL A 250 17.82 6.13 6.72
C VAL A 250 16.91 7.35 6.65
N ASN A 251 15.60 7.15 6.81
CA ASN A 251 14.62 8.23 6.78
C ASN A 251 14.34 8.70 8.21
N ILE A 252 14.65 9.97 8.53
CA ILE A 252 14.65 10.47 9.91
C ILE A 252 13.70 11.66 10.03
N TYR A 253 12.66 11.53 10.85
CA TYR A 253 11.90 12.68 11.35
C TYR A 253 12.56 13.24 12.61
N LEU A 254 12.96 14.51 12.56
CA LEU A 254 13.61 15.19 13.67
C LEU A 254 12.63 16.00 14.51
N TRP A 255 12.79 15.87 15.83
CA TRP A 255 11.99 16.52 16.85
C TRP A 255 12.88 17.26 17.85
N ASP A 256 12.31 18.27 18.48
CA ASP A 256 12.97 19.06 19.52
C ASP A 256 14.40 19.50 19.13
N THR A 257 15.37 19.36 20.03
CA THR A 257 16.81 19.65 19.82
C THR A 257 17.48 18.79 18.76
N GLY A 258 16.83 17.74 18.27
CA GLY A 258 17.30 16.99 17.10
C GLY A 258 17.36 17.84 15.83
N ARG A 259 16.65 18.97 15.78
CA ARG A 259 16.61 19.88 14.61
C ARG A 259 17.79 20.86 14.52
N GLU A 260 18.75 20.77 15.43
CA GLU A 260 19.97 21.58 15.36
C GLU A 260 20.97 20.96 14.38
N THR A 261 21.67 21.78 13.59
CA THR A 261 22.71 21.27 12.66
C THR A 261 23.86 20.58 13.40
N SER A 262 24.10 20.91 14.67
CA SER A 262 25.03 20.18 15.55
C SER A 262 24.70 18.69 15.63
N PHE A 263 23.42 18.34 15.71
CA PHE A 263 22.96 16.96 15.75
C PHE A 263 23.20 16.24 14.42
N ALA A 264 22.93 16.90 13.29
CA ALA A 264 23.23 16.32 11.97
C ALA A 264 24.74 16.04 11.78
N ARG A 265 25.60 16.92 12.29
CA ARG A 265 27.06 16.67 12.31
C ARG A 265 27.43 15.49 13.19
N GLU A 266 26.78 15.33 14.34
CA GLU A 266 26.99 14.18 15.22
C GLU A 266 26.58 12.86 14.54
N LEU A 267 25.43 12.83 13.84
CA LEU A 267 25.02 11.67 13.03
C LEU A 267 26.12 11.31 12.02
N LYS A 268 26.62 12.31 11.27
CA LYS A 268 27.68 12.12 10.27
C LYS A 268 28.97 11.59 10.89
N GLN A 269 29.41 12.18 12.00
CA GLN A 269 30.60 11.75 12.75
C GLN A 269 30.47 10.34 13.34
N SER A 270 29.23 9.90 13.58
CA SER A 270 28.92 8.55 14.09
C SER A 270 28.85 7.49 12.98
N GLY A 271 29.17 7.85 11.73
CA GLY A 271 29.18 6.93 10.58
C GLY A 271 27.85 6.81 9.85
N ILE A 272 26.87 7.68 10.14
CA ILE A 272 25.63 7.77 9.35
C ILE A 272 25.95 8.52 8.06
N GLU A 273 26.34 7.81 7.01
CA GLU A 273 26.82 8.44 5.78
C GLU A 273 25.72 9.04 4.91
N LYS A 274 24.52 8.43 4.90
CA LYS A 274 23.35 8.86 4.12
C LYS A 274 22.11 8.91 5.01
N ALA A 275 21.50 10.08 5.13
CA ALA A 275 20.24 10.26 5.82
C ALA A 275 19.30 11.13 4.98
N PHE A 276 18.01 10.83 5.08
CA PHE A 276 16.94 11.69 4.62
C PHE A 276 16.27 12.35 5.82
N ILE A 277 16.53 13.64 5.99
CA ILE A 277 16.10 14.43 7.15
C ILE A 277 14.79 15.14 6.85
N LEU A 278 13.77 14.84 7.66
CA LEU A 278 12.42 15.41 7.61
C LEU A 278 12.12 16.15 8.91
N TRP A 279 11.37 17.24 8.81
CA TRP A 279 10.80 17.93 9.97
C TRP A 279 9.34 18.28 9.71
N ASN A 280 8.58 18.44 10.80
CA ASN A 280 7.16 18.78 10.76
C ASN A 280 6.94 20.24 11.17
N PRO A 281 6.47 21.11 10.25
CA PRO A 281 6.28 22.54 10.54
C PRO A 281 5.06 22.86 11.40
N ASN A 282 4.18 21.89 11.69
CA ASN A 282 3.12 22.08 12.69
C ASN A 282 3.65 22.11 14.14
N HIS A 283 4.94 21.81 14.32
CA HIS A 283 5.53 21.55 15.63
C HIS A 283 6.83 22.36 15.78
N PRO A 284 6.90 23.39 16.64
CA PRO A 284 8.15 24.09 16.95
C PRO A 284 9.08 23.19 17.78
N PRO A 285 10.39 23.49 17.96
CA PRO A 285 11.11 24.59 17.36
C PRO A 285 11.32 24.39 15.85
N TYR A 286 11.22 25.46 15.07
CA TYR A 286 11.58 25.40 13.65
C TYR A 286 13.11 25.36 13.50
N PRO A 287 13.64 24.68 12.46
CA PRO A 287 15.06 24.73 12.17
C PRO A 287 15.53 26.16 11.90
N GLU A 288 16.82 26.42 12.14
CA GLU A 288 17.42 27.72 11.85
C GLU A 288 17.40 28.07 10.35
N ALA A 289 17.51 29.36 10.02
CA ALA A 289 17.65 29.78 8.63
C ALA A 289 18.89 29.14 7.98
N GLY A 290 18.73 28.65 6.75
CA GLY A 290 19.80 27.93 6.04
C GLY A 290 20.04 26.50 6.53
N TYR A 291 19.18 25.95 7.39
CA TYR A 291 19.28 24.57 7.87
C TYR A 291 19.43 23.56 6.74
N ASP A 292 18.58 23.63 5.70
CA ASP A 292 18.66 22.72 4.55
C ASP A 292 19.98 22.77 3.84
N ASP A 293 20.53 23.96 3.62
CA ASP A 293 21.82 24.13 2.95
C ASP A 293 22.93 23.45 3.77
N LYS A 294 22.92 23.61 5.10
CA LYS A 294 23.85 22.94 6.01
C LYS A 294 23.69 21.41 6.04
N ILE A 295 22.47 20.90 5.96
CA ILE A 295 22.19 19.45 5.87
C ILE A 295 22.70 18.89 4.54
N LYS A 296 22.49 19.63 3.44
CA LYS A 296 22.98 19.25 2.10
C LYS A 296 24.50 19.25 2.01
N GLU A 297 25.18 20.16 2.70
CA GLU A 297 26.65 20.17 2.81
C GLU A 297 27.21 18.90 3.47
N LEU A 298 26.43 18.25 4.34
CA LEU A 298 26.78 16.93 4.91
C LEU A 298 26.50 15.75 3.97
N GLY A 299 25.91 16.01 2.80
CA GLY A 299 25.51 15.00 1.82
C GLY A 299 24.15 14.35 2.09
N TYR A 300 23.40 14.85 3.08
CA TYR A 300 22.07 14.35 3.41
C TYR A 300 20.99 14.95 2.49
N LEU A 301 19.90 14.20 2.33
CA LEU A 301 18.68 14.70 1.68
C LEU A 301 17.87 15.49 2.71
N SER A 302 17.35 16.66 2.34
CA SER A 302 16.45 17.41 3.20
C SER A 302 15.03 17.44 2.67
N GLY A 303 14.05 17.36 3.57
CA GLY A 303 12.64 17.42 3.25
C GLY A 303 11.77 17.94 4.37
N VAL A 304 10.49 18.12 4.04
CA VAL A 304 9.49 18.67 4.95
C VAL A 304 8.17 17.91 4.85
N TYR A 305 7.47 17.81 5.98
CA TYR A 305 6.10 17.33 6.04
C TYR A 305 5.12 18.38 5.50
N GLU A 306 4.15 17.93 4.71
CA GLU A 306 3.09 18.76 4.15
C GLU A 306 1.76 18.00 4.14
N LEU A 307 0.67 18.73 4.37
CA LEU A 307 -0.69 18.19 4.46
C LEU A 307 -1.66 19.14 3.77
N PHE A 308 -2.30 18.64 2.71
CA PHE A 308 -3.36 19.35 1.97
C PHE A 308 -4.72 18.65 2.03
N ARG A 309 -4.81 17.55 2.80
CA ARG A 309 -6.02 16.74 2.90
C ARG A 309 -6.97 17.24 3.97
N ASP A 310 -6.48 17.70 5.11
CA ASP A 310 -7.33 17.93 6.29
C ASP A 310 -7.60 19.41 6.51
N ALA A 311 -8.89 19.77 6.59
CA ALA A 311 -9.38 21.07 7.03
C ALA A 311 -10.08 20.98 8.39
N HIS A 312 -10.05 22.06 9.17
CA HIS A 312 -10.73 22.14 10.47
C HIS A 312 -11.73 23.31 10.52
N LEU A 313 -12.76 23.19 11.35
CA LEU A 313 -13.80 24.24 11.45
C LEU A 313 -13.26 25.63 11.79
N ARG A 314 -12.14 25.72 12.51
CA ARG A 314 -11.47 26.99 12.84
C ARG A 314 -11.04 27.78 11.59
N ASP A 315 -10.88 27.09 10.46
CA ASP A 315 -10.53 27.68 9.16
C ASP A 315 -11.70 28.46 8.54
N THR A 316 -12.88 28.47 9.17
CA THR A 316 -13.99 29.35 8.76
C THR A 316 -13.79 30.82 9.15
N ILE A 317 -12.80 31.12 9.98
CA ILE A 317 -12.55 32.47 10.52
C ILE A 317 -11.16 32.93 10.05
N GLY A 318 -11.09 34.09 9.39
CA GLY A 318 -9.84 34.76 9.02
C GLY A 318 -9.67 35.06 7.53
N VAL A 319 -8.68 35.89 7.22
CA VAL A 319 -8.22 36.21 5.86
C VAL A 319 -6.79 35.67 5.73
N ILE A 320 -6.43 35.16 4.56
CA ILE A 320 -5.03 34.81 4.27
C ILE A 320 -4.22 36.11 4.35
N ASP A 321 -3.39 36.26 5.37
CA ASP A 321 -2.41 37.35 5.47
C ASP A 321 -1.13 36.93 4.75
N PRO A 322 -0.83 37.47 3.56
CA PRO A 322 0.35 37.09 2.79
C PRO A 322 1.65 37.59 3.44
N THR A 323 1.59 38.58 4.33
CA THR A 323 2.76 39.18 5.00
C THR A 323 3.12 38.46 6.31
N ASN A 324 2.15 37.78 6.91
CA ASN A 324 2.17 37.13 8.23
C ASN A 324 3.57 36.71 8.72
N THR A 325 4.19 37.54 9.56
CA THR A 325 5.58 37.40 10.02
C THR A 325 5.75 36.44 11.20
N SER A 326 4.65 35.90 11.73
CA SER A 326 4.64 35.07 12.96
C SER A 326 5.04 33.60 12.75
N GLY A 327 5.38 33.19 11.53
CA GLY A 327 5.66 31.79 11.17
C GLY A 327 4.42 30.90 11.07
N THR A 328 3.22 31.43 11.31
CA THR A 328 1.96 30.67 11.25
C THR A 328 1.56 30.26 9.82
N TYR A 329 2.18 30.83 8.78
CA TYR A 329 2.05 30.35 7.40
C TYR A 329 2.59 28.91 7.22
N LEU A 330 3.41 28.43 8.15
CA LEU A 330 3.90 27.05 8.17
C LEU A 330 2.86 26.05 8.69
N ASN A 331 1.75 26.52 9.26
CA ASN A 331 0.70 25.62 9.77
C ASN A 331 0.00 24.90 8.61
N ARG A 332 0.19 23.58 8.53
CA ARG A 332 -0.36 22.75 7.45
C ARG A 332 -1.88 22.56 7.54
N PHE A 333 -2.45 22.79 8.72
CA PHE A 333 -3.88 22.65 8.98
C PHE A 333 -4.68 23.93 8.68
N SER A 334 -4.04 25.03 8.27
CA SER A 334 -4.71 26.32 8.18
C SER A 334 -5.12 26.70 6.76
N PHE A 335 -6.41 26.94 6.57
CA PHE A 335 -7.01 27.39 5.30
C PHE A 335 -8.01 28.54 5.52
N PRO A 336 -7.56 29.72 5.99
CA PRO A 336 -8.46 30.77 6.50
C PRO A 336 -9.50 31.23 5.48
N GLY A 337 -10.77 31.16 5.85
CA GLY A 337 -11.92 31.58 5.03
C GLY A 337 -12.32 30.60 3.93
N LEU A 338 -11.58 29.50 3.75
CA LEU A 338 -11.76 28.59 2.62
C LEU A 338 -12.50 27.30 2.97
N PHE A 339 -12.67 26.97 4.25
CA PHE A 339 -13.21 25.70 4.73
C PHE A 339 -14.40 25.17 3.88
N ARG A 340 -15.48 25.95 3.74
CA ARG A 340 -16.68 25.53 3.00
C ARG A 340 -16.47 25.33 1.49
N GLN A 341 -15.46 25.97 0.91
CA GLN A 341 -15.16 25.92 -0.52
C GLN A 341 -14.31 24.70 -0.87
N ILE A 342 -13.48 24.24 0.09
CA ILE A 342 -12.47 23.20 -0.15
C ILE A 342 -12.87 21.84 0.40
N THR A 343 -13.78 21.74 1.36
CA THR A 343 -14.15 20.45 1.98
C THR A 343 -15.09 19.62 1.10
N LEU A 344 -14.84 18.31 1.02
CA LEU A 344 -15.67 17.33 0.31
C LEU A 344 -17.08 17.25 0.88
N LEU A 345 -18.07 17.18 -0.02
CA LEU A 345 -19.46 16.91 0.31
C LEU A 345 -19.86 15.47 -0.06
N GLU A 346 -20.36 14.71 0.90
CA GLU A 346 -20.91 13.38 0.65
C GLU A 346 -22.26 13.43 -0.08
N LYS A 347 -22.72 12.29 -0.60
CA LYS A 347 -24.06 12.12 -1.18
C LYS A 347 -25.18 12.59 -0.26
N SER A 348 -24.98 12.47 1.06
CA SER A 348 -25.92 12.89 2.10
C SER A 348 -26.05 14.41 2.24
N GLY A 349 -25.17 15.19 1.61
CA GLY A 349 -25.05 16.63 1.83
C GLY A 349 -24.27 17.01 3.09
N LYS A 350 -23.68 16.05 3.79
CA LYS A 350 -22.77 16.30 4.93
C LYS A 350 -21.33 16.43 4.45
N LEU A 351 -20.53 17.18 5.19
CA LEU A 351 -19.08 17.23 4.98
C LEU A 351 -18.45 15.90 5.41
N HIS A 352 -17.52 15.38 4.59
CA HIS A 352 -16.81 14.15 4.91
C HIS A 352 -15.81 14.39 6.04
N TYR A 353 -15.92 13.62 7.14
CA TYR A 353 -15.04 13.71 8.30
C TYR A 353 -14.32 12.38 8.53
N SER A 354 -12.99 12.41 8.51
CA SER A 354 -12.14 11.21 8.58
C SER A 354 -11.84 10.72 10.00
N GLY A 355 -12.23 11.49 11.02
CA GLY A 355 -11.79 11.29 12.40
C GLY A 355 -10.56 12.13 12.78
N PHE A 356 -9.82 12.65 11.80
CA PHE A 356 -8.69 13.57 12.01
C PHE A 356 -9.05 15.00 11.62
N GLY A 357 -9.70 15.16 10.47
CA GLY A 357 -10.17 16.44 9.93
C GLY A 357 -11.30 16.24 8.94
N TYR A 358 -11.78 17.35 8.36
CA TYR A 358 -12.69 17.30 7.22
C TYR A 358 -11.86 17.19 5.95
N ASP A 359 -12.19 16.21 5.11
CA ASP A 359 -11.38 15.94 3.94
C ASP A 359 -11.58 17.02 2.87
N ILE A 360 -10.47 17.47 2.31
CA ILE A 360 -10.39 18.46 1.26
C ILE A 360 -10.57 17.80 -0.11
N ASN A 361 -11.32 18.47 -0.97
CA ASN A 361 -11.37 18.23 -2.40
C ASN A 361 -10.05 18.69 -3.03
N PRO A 362 -9.18 17.78 -3.50
CA PRO A 362 -7.85 18.12 -3.99
C PRO A 362 -7.88 19.10 -5.18
N LYS A 363 -8.92 19.07 -6.02
CA LYS A 363 -9.04 19.99 -7.17
C LYS A 363 -9.16 21.45 -6.73
N THR A 364 -9.71 21.70 -5.54
CA THR A 364 -9.92 23.06 -5.03
C THR A 364 -8.65 23.69 -4.46
N ILE A 365 -7.73 22.86 -3.95
CA ILE A 365 -6.53 23.36 -3.28
C ILE A 365 -5.35 23.55 -4.24
N ILE A 366 -5.23 22.71 -5.27
CA ILE A 366 -4.11 22.75 -6.24
C ILE A 366 -3.82 24.17 -6.78
N PRO A 367 -4.81 24.97 -7.22
CA PRO A 367 -4.55 26.30 -7.77
C PRO A 367 -3.99 27.30 -6.76
N ILE A 368 -4.26 27.11 -5.47
CA ILE A 368 -3.89 28.06 -4.42
C ILE A 368 -2.64 27.66 -3.63
N ILE A 369 -2.17 26.41 -3.74
CA ILE A 369 -0.94 25.93 -3.06
C ILE A 369 0.24 26.92 -3.18
N PRO A 370 0.57 27.46 -4.37
CA PRO A 370 1.71 28.36 -4.51
C PRO A 370 1.63 29.58 -3.59
N THR A 371 0.50 30.27 -3.61
CA THR A 371 0.28 31.51 -2.85
C THR A 371 -0.12 31.25 -1.40
N LEU A 372 -0.66 30.06 -1.09
CA LEU A 372 -1.06 29.67 0.26
C LEU A 372 0.15 29.60 1.19
N ARG A 373 1.23 28.91 0.77
CA ARG A 373 2.47 28.81 1.57
C ARG A 373 3.72 28.37 0.81
N THR A 374 3.60 27.52 -0.22
CA THR A 374 4.76 26.82 -0.79
C THR A 374 5.79 27.76 -1.42
N ASP A 375 5.37 28.77 -2.18
CA ASP A 375 6.32 29.71 -2.81
C ASP A 375 7.11 30.49 -1.76
N ARG A 376 6.42 30.94 -0.69
CA ARG A 376 7.05 31.66 0.43
C ARG A 376 8.00 30.76 1.22
N GLU A 377 7.57 29.55 1.56
CA GLU A 377 8.38 28.61 2.34
C GLU A 377 9.71 28.30 1.66
N LEU A 378 9.69 28.06 0.35
CA LEU A 378 10.89 27.74 -0.43
C LEU A 378 11.88 28.91 -0.55
N THR A 379 11.48 30.15 -0.26
CA THR A 379 12.42 31.28 -0.15
C THR A 379 13.28 31.23 1.12
N ILE A 380 12.80 30.53 2.17
CA ILE A 380 13.43 30.45 3.48
C ILE A 380 14.09 29.09 3.68
N TYR A 381 13.36 28.03 3.35
CA TYR A 381 13.79 26.64 3.52
C TYR A 381 13.86 25.95 2.17
N LYS A 382 15.08 25.70 1.70
CA LYS A 382 15.36 25.14 0.37
C LYS A 382 15.42 23.62 0.42
N HIS A 383 14.33 23.01 0.90
CA HIS A 383 14.16 21.56 0.93
C HIS A 383 14.31 20.96 -0.47
N GLU A 384 14.77 19.71 -0.55
CA GLU A 384 14.80 18.95 -1.82
C GLU A 384 13.60 18.01 -1.97
N SER A 385 12.77 17.90 -0.92
CA SER A 385 11.68 16.92 -0.86
C SER A 385 10.47 17.40 -0.06
N PHE A 386 9.28 16.98 -0.51
CA PHE A 386 8.02 17.11 0.22
C PHE A 386 7.41 15.73 0.47
N PHE A 387 7.06 15.47 1.73
CA PHE A 387 6.18 14.36 2.12
C PHE A 387 4.73 14.87 2.12
N LEU A 388 3.93 14.43 1.16
CA LEU A 388 2.52 14.82 1.02
C LEU A 388 1.63 13.80 1.76
N ASP A 389 1.11 14.21 2.89
CA ASP A 389 0.41 13.35 3.84
C ASP A 389 -1.07 13.12 3.51
N GLY A 390 -1.61 11.97 3.92
CA GLY A 390 -3.03 11.64 3.94
C GLY A 390 -3.63 11.13 2.62
N PHE A 391 -3.45 11.82 1.50
CA PHE A 391 -4.24 11.55 0.27
C PHE A 391 -4.08 10.13 -0.27
N LEU A 392 -2.85 9.62 -0.32
CA LEU A 392 -2.54 8.27 -0.83
C LEU A 392 -2.73 7.17 0.21
N ALA A 393 -3.18 7.54 1.41
CA ALA A 393 -3.41 6.63 2.51
C ALA A 393 -4.90 6.45 2.86
N SER A 394 -5.76 7.42 2.53
CA SER A 394 -7.18 7.41 2.93
C SER A 394 -8.13 6.68 1.99
N GLY A 395 -7.72 6.42 0.75
CA GLY A 395 -8.62 6.03 -0.35
C GLY A 395 -9.07 7.21 -1.20
N ILE A 396 -9.97 6.94 -2.15
CA ILE A 396 -10.50 7.90 -3.12
C ILE A 396 -12.00 8.12 -2.92
N PHE A 397 -12.45 9.37 -3.07
CA PHE A 397 -13.78 9.80 -2.68
C PHE A 397 -14.51 10.53 -3.80
N GLU A 398 -15.83 10.64 -3.68
CA GLU A 398 -16.66 11.49 -4.53
C GLU A 398 -16.97 12.81 -3.81
N ASP A 399 -17.14 13.88 -4.59
CA ASP A 399 -17.64 15.16 -4.09
C ASP A 399 -18.96 15.51 -4.77
N TYR A 400 -20.02 15.69 -3.99
CA TYR A 400 -21.36 16.07 -4.43
C TYR A 400 -21.64 17.58 -4.35
N GLY A 401 -20.64 18.39 -4.03
CA GLY A 401 -20.71 19.84 -4.05
C GLY A 401 -21.02 20.39 -5.44
N LYS A 402 -21.80 21.48 -5.51
CA LYS A 402 -22.23 22.06 -6.79
C LYS A 402 -21.11 22.75 -7.58
N GLN A 403 -20.10 23.27 -6.87
CA GLN A 403 -19.04 24.08 -7.48
C GLN A 403 -17.90 23.21 -8.04
N ASN A 404 -17.47 22.21 -7.28
CA ASN A 404 -16.33 21.36 -7.63
C ASN A 404 -16.67 19.86 -7.51
N PRO A 405 -17.72 19.35 -8.18
CA PRO A 405 -18.06 17.94 -8.08
C PRO A 405 -16.93 17.07 -8.62
N LEU A 406 -16.73 15.91 -8.00
CA LEU A 406 -15.79 14.89 -8.45
C LEU A 406 -16.40 13.49 -8.33
N THR A 407 -15.98 12.62 -9.25
CA THR A 407 -16.00 11.16 -9.15
C THR A 407 -14.73 10.65 -8.46
N ARG A 408 -14.69 9.38 -8.05
CA ARG A 408 -13.47 8.76 -7.49
C ARG A 408 -12.29 8.79 -8.45
N SER A 409 -12.54 8.56 -9.74
CA SER A 409 -11.51 8.65 -10.78
C SER A 409 -10.95 10.07 -10.93
N GLU A 410 -11.79 11.10 -10.89
CA GLU A 410 -11.33 12.50 -10.94
C GLU A 410 -10.58 12.91 -9.66
N TYR A 411 -11.01 12.41 -8.50
CA TYR A 411 -10.29 12.58 -7.24
C TYR A 411 -8.88 11.98 -7.29
N LYS A 412 -8.77 10.73 -7.78
CA LYS A 412 -7.50 10.05 -8.03
C LYS A 412 -6.61 10.87 -8.97
N GLN A 413 -7.15 11.35 -10.08
CA GLN A 413 -6.40 12.17 -11.04
C GLN A 413 -5.92 13.49 -10.42
N ALA A 414 -6.75 14.15 -9.61
CA ALA A 414 -6.35 15.38 -8.93
C ALA A 414 -5.17 15.15 -7.96
N ILE A 415 -5.10 14.00 -7.27
CA ILE A 415 -3.94 13.64 -6.45
C ILE A 415 -2.69 13.43 -7.31
N VAL A 416 -2.82 12.75 -8.46
CA VAL A 416 -1.71 12.60 -9.41
C VAL A 416 -1.23 13.98 -9.90
N ASP A 417 -2.14 14.90 -10.19
CA ASP A 417 -1.81 16.26 -10.64
C ASP A 417 -1.17 17.10 -9.53
N LEU A 418 -1.59 16.92 -8.27
CA LEU A 418 -0.94 17.51 -7.09
C LEU A 418 0.52 17.03 -6.99
N ASN A 419 0.77 15.73 -7.11
CA ASN A 419 2.15 15.21 -7.08
C ASN A 419 2.99 15.76 -8.23
N LYS A 420 2.41 15.85 -9.45
CA LYS A 420 3.07 16.45 -10.61
C LYS A 420 3.37 17.93 -10.39
N LEU A 421 2.53 18.70 -9.71
CA LEU A 421 2.82 20.08 -9.36
C LEU A 421 4.14 20.17 -8.56
N PHE A 422 4.30 19.38 -7.51
CA PHE A 422 5.52 19.36 -6.71
C PHE A 422 6.73 18.83 -7.48
N ARG A 423 6.57 17.76 -8.24
CA ARG A 423 7.64 17.17 -9.06
C ARG A 423 8.09 18.11 -10.19
N ASP A 424 7.16 18.68 -10.93
CA ASP A 424 7.44 19.32 -12.22
C ASP A 424 7.63 20.84 -12.10
N LYS A 425 6.79 21.54 -11.30
CA LYS A 425 6.94 22.98 -11.06
C LYS A 425 8.04 23.24 -10.05
N TYR A 426 7.98 22.57 -8.89
CA TYR A 426 8.90 22.82 -7.79
C TYR A 426 10.20 22.00 -7.88
N LYS A 427 10.29 21.03 -8.79
CA LYS A 427 11.47 20.16 -8.94
C LYS A 427 11.83 19.49 -7.61
N MET A 428 10.83 18.89 -6.98
CA MET A 428 10.96 18.25 -5.67
C MET A 428 10.88 16.73 -5.79
N ILE A 429 11.58 16.04 -4.88
CA ILE A 429 11.31 14.63 -4.61
C ILE A 429 10.01 14.55 -3.81
N VAL A 430 8.98 13.95 -4.41
CA VAL A 430 7.67 13.78 -3.77
C VAL A 430 7.61 12.43 -3.09
N GLY A 431 7.21 12.40 -1.82
CA GLY A 431 6.81 11.17 -1.15
C GLY A 431 5.40 11.25 -0.59
N MET A 432 4.93 10.11 -0.11
CA MET A 432 3.55 9.92 0.30
C MET A 432 3.44 9.16 1.61
N GLU A 433 2.35 9.42 2.33
CA GLU A 433 1.89 8.55 3.41
C GLU A 433 1.23 7.31 2.81
N TRP A 434 1.64 6.14 3.29
CA TRP A 434 1.25 4.86 2.71
C TRP A 434 1.63 4.79 1.22
N GLY A 435 1.04 3.86 0.46
CA GLY A 435 1.49 3.55 -0.89
C GLY A 435 0.40 2.97 -1.78
N ALA A 436 -0.66 3.75 -2.03
CA ALA A 436 -1.58 3.44 -3.13
C ALA A 436 -0.82 3.47 -4.47
N ASP A 437 -0.88 2.37 -5.21
CA ASP A 437 0.02 2.16 -6.35
C ASP A 437 -0.12 3.18 -7.49
N TYR A 438 -1.29 3.82 -7.64
CA TYR A 438 -1.53 4.87 -8.63
C TYR A 438 -0.65 6.11 -8.37
N GLY A 439 -0.12 6.27 -7.15
CA GLY A 439 0.81 7.33 -6.79
C GLY A 439 2.28 7.02 -7.15
N VAL A 440 2.62 5.76 -7.42
CA VAL A 440 4.01 5.34 -7.69
C VAL A 440 4.64 6.09 -8.87
N PRO A 441 3.96 6.36 -10.00
CA PRO A 441 4.58 7.07 -11.13
C PRO A 441 5.01 8.51 -10.82
N THR A 442 4.48 9.13 -9.77
CA THR A 442 4.72 10.55 -9.44
C THR A 442 5.44 10.77 -8.12
N THR A 443 5.89 9.70 -7.46
CA THR A 443 6.55 9.75 -6.15
C THR A 443 7.81 8.90 -6.13
N ALA A 444 8.72 9.15 -5.19
CA ALA A 444 9.97 8.42 -5.03
C ALA A 444 10.04 7.61 -3.73
N TYR A 445 9.21 7.93 -2.74
CA TYR A 445 9.15 7.19 -1.48
C TYR A 445 7.75 7.15 -0.86
N ALA A 446 7.50 6.13 -0.05
CA ALA A 446 6.24 5.88 0.66
C ALA A 446 6.52 5.49 2.12
N HIS A 447 6.04 6.27 3.08
CA HIS A 447 6.17 5.94 4.50
C HIS A 447 4.93 5.23 5.03
N GLY A 448 5.09 3.97 5.41
CA GLY A 448 3.99 3.18 6.01
C GLY A 448 3.82 1.80 5.43
N MET A 449 4.28 1.54 4.20
CA MET A 449 3.98 0.31 3.49
C MET A 449 4.36 -0.96 4.25
N THR A 450 5.45 -0.96 5.02
CA THR A 450 5.88 -2.12 5.81
C THR A 450 5.00 -2.38 7.05
N THR A 451 4.31 -1.36 7.55
CA THR A 451 3.37 -1.47 8.67
C THR A 451 2.08 -2.15 8.23
N LEU A 452 1.47 -2.94 9.12
CA LEU A 452 0.11 -3.46 8.94
C LEU A 452 -0.85 -2.65 9.82
N HIS A 453 -1.42 -1.58 9.25
CA HIS A 453 -2.16 -0.55 9.99
C HIS A 453 -3.29 -1.13 10.85
N ARG A 454 -4.09 -2.04 10.27
CA ARG A 454 -5.23 -2.66 10.97
C ARG A 454 -4.80 -3.36 12.26
N MET A 455 -3.59 -3.93 12.29
CA MET A 455 -3.06 -4.65 13.45
C MET A 455 -2.33 -3.72 14.42
N LEU A 456 -1.64 -2.69 13.91
CA LEU A 456 -1.02 -1.65 14.74
C LEU A 456 -2.04 -0.99 15.69
N TYR A 457 -3.25 -0.69 15.21
CA TYR A 457 -4.25 0.03 16.03
C TYR A 457 -5.38 -0.83 16.60
N ARG A 458 -5.27 -2.17 16.48
CA ARG A 458 -6.33 -3.11 16.89
C ARG A 458 -6.55 -3.11 18.39
N SER A 459 -5.46 -3.13 19.16
CA SER A 459 -5.55 -3.17 20.62
C SER A 459 -5.99 -1.82 21.19
N LYS A 460 -7.07 -1.83 21.99
CA LYS A 460 -7.55 -0.62 22.69
C LYS A 460 -6.57 -0.13 23.75
N ASP A 461 -5.78 -1.04 24.34
CA ASP A 461 -4.81 -0.70 25.38
C ASP A 461 -3.70 0.22 24.87
N ARG A 462 -3.47 0.26 23.55
CA ARG A 462 -2.53 1.19 22.94
C ARG A 462 -2.92 2.65 23.09
N ARG A 463 -4.21 2.94 23.28
CA ARG A 463 -4.72 4.30 23.52
C ARG A 463 -4.82 4.65 25.01
N LYS A 464 -4.59 3.68 25.90
CA LYS A 464 -4.76 3.84 27.35
C LYS A 464 -3.46 4.32 27.99
N LYS A 465 -3.44 5.57 28.44
CA LYS A 465 -2.30 6.14 29.20
C LYS A 465 -1.99 5.26 30.41
N GLY A 466 -0.72 4.92 30.60
CA GLY A 466 -0.24 4.03 31.69
C GLY A 466 -0.16 2.55 31.30
N SER A 467 -0.69 2.15 30.14
CA SER A 467 -0.42 0.83 29.56
C SER A 467 1.01 0.76 29.01
N ILE A 468 1.65 -0.40 29.07
CA ILE A 468 2.95 -0.65 28.42
C ILE A 468 2.85 -0.61 26.88
N TYR A 469 1.64 -0.78 26.34
CA TYR A 469 1.34 -0.70 24.91
C TYR A 469 1.05 0.73 24.45
N TYR A 470 1.06 1.72 25.36
CA TYR A 470 0.64 3.07 25.07
C TYR A 470 1.57 3.76 24.07
N TYR A 471 1.08 3.93 22.85
CA TYR A 471 1.82 4.55 21.73
C TYR A 471 2.02 6.06 21.81
N GLY A 472 1.58 6.75 22.88
CA GLY A 472 1.78 8.19 23.03
C GLY A 472 0.65 9.08 22.47
N ASN A 473 0.94 10.39 22.38
CA ASN A 473 0.04 11.44 21.91
C ASN A 473 0.82 12.68 21.41
N TRP A 474 0.07 13.65 20.86
CA TRP A 474 0.55 14.93 20.32
C TRP A 474 0.57 16.10 21.33
N SER A 475 0.35 15.86 22.62
CA SER A 475 0.13 16.94 23.61
C SER A 475 1.36 17.81 23.87
N ASN A 476 2.57 17.30 23.67
CA ASN A 476 3.78 18.13 23.68
C ASN A 476 4.10 18.56 22.24
N PRO A 477 3.97 19.86 21.90
CA PRO A 477 4.15 20.32 20.53
C PRO A 477 5.59 20.14 20.05
N SER A 478 6.60 20.26 20.91
CA SER A 478 8.01 20.15 20.50
C SER A 478 8.54 18.73 20.45
N ARG A 479 7.98 17.89 21.33
CA ARG A 479 8.46 16.52 21.55
C ARG A 479 7.27 15.57 21.76
N PRO A 480 6.43 15.36 20.75
CA PRO A 480 5.23 14.53 20.88
C PRO A 480 5.61 13.07 21.17
N SER A 481 5.06 12.52 22.25
CA SER A 481 5.36 11.17 22.71
C SER A 481 4.99 10.07 21.70
N ILE A 482 4.05 10.35 20.80
CA ILE A 482 3.73 9.42 19.70
C ILE A 482 4.86 9.28 18.67
N MET A 483 5.73 10.29 18.55
CA MET A 483 6.83 10.29 17.59
C MET A 483 8.14 9.81 18.22
N VAL A 484 8.45 10.20 19.45
CA VAL A 484 9.77 9.92 20.06
C VAL A 484 9.71 8.95 21.26
N GLY A 485 8.51 8.44 21.57
CA GLY A 485 8.29 7.50 22.67
C GLY A 485 8.70 6.07 22.35
N GLU A 486 8.58 5.19 23.35
CA GLU A 486 8.68 3.74 23.18
C GLU A 486 7.45 3.07 23.79
N TYR A 487 7.12 1.91 23.25
CA TYR A 487 6.02 1.09 23.72
C TYR A 487 6.25 -0.37 23.31
N VAL A 488 5.56 -1.30 23.95
CA VAL A 488 5.71 -2.73 23.69
C VAL A 488 4.76 -3.18 22.57
N ALA A 489 5.19 -4.14 21.76
CA ALA A 489 4.35 -4.82 20.78
C ALA A 489 3.23 -5.62 21.47
N ASP A 490 1.97 -5.34 21.14
CA ASP A 490 0.85 -6.14 21.64
C ASP A 490 0.71 -7.46 20.85
N LYS A 491 -0.08 -8.40 21.41
CA LYS A 491 -0.30 -9.73 20.81
C LYS A 491 -0.71 -9.66 19.33
N ASN A 492 -1.63 -8.77 18.94
CA ASN A 492 -2.09 -8.71 17.56
C ASN A 492 -0.97 -8.23 16.62
N TYR A 493 -0.13 -7.31 17.10
CA TYR A 493 1.03 -6.85 16.34
C TYR A 493 2.02 -8.00 16.13
N LEU A 494 2.35 -8.76 17.19
CA LEU A 494 3.25 -9.90 17.11
C LEU A 494 2.72 -11.02 16.19
N GLU A 495 1.43 -11.29 16.25
CA GLU A 495 0.78 -12.37 15.50
C GLU A 495 0.62 -12.07 14.00
N TRP A 496 0.45 -10.78 13.65
CA TRP A 496 0.07 -10.40 12.29
C TRP A 496 1.00 -9.36 11.63
N ALA A 497 1.37 -8.31 12.35
CA ALA A 497 2.14 -7.21 11.77
C ALA A 497 3.63 -7.54 11.61
N ILE A 498 4.23 -8.32 12.51
CA ILE A 498 5.67 -8.64 12.49
C ILE A 498 5.93 -10.15 12.47
N ASN A 499 4.94 -10.95 12.08
CA ASN A 499 5.05 -12.41 12.01
C ASN A 499 5.69 -12.85 10.69
N GLU A 500 6.96 -13.25 10.75
CA GLU A 500 7.75 -13.71 9.61
C GLU A 500 7.07 -14.85 8.85
N ARG A 501 6.30 -15.70 9.52
CA ARG A 501 5.73 -16.91 8.91
C ARG A 501 4.65 -16.63 7.87
N ILE A 502 4.09 -15.42 7.90
CA ILE A 502 2.99 -15.00 7.02
C ILE A 502 3.28 -13.71 6.26
N ARG A 503 4.22 -12.88 6.72
CA ARG A 503 4.58 -11.66 5.99
C ARG A 503 5.31 -12.06 4.70
N VAL A 504 4.92 -11.43 3.59
CA VAL A 504 5.55 -11.61 2.28
C VAL A 504 5.66 -10.25 1.56
N PRO A 505 6.71 -10.01 0.75
CA PRO A 505 6.96 -8.70 0.13
C PRO A 505 6.22 -8.55 -1.21
N LEU A 506 4.87 -8.68 -1.21
CA LEU A 506 4.08 -8.60 -2.45
C LEU A 506 4.26 -7.26 -3.16
N TYR A 507 4.33 -6.16 -2.40
CA TYR A 507 4.55 -4.83 -2.96
C TYR A 507 5.96 -4.67 -3.54
N GLN A 508 7.01 -5.13 -2.86
CA GLN A 508 8.40 -5.06 -3.39
C GLN A 508 8.59 -5.91 -4.65
N LEU A 509 7.96 -7.09 -4.72
CA LEU A 509 7.98 -7.93 -5.92
C LEU A 509 7.40 -7.21 -7.16
N VAL A 510 6.61 -6.16 -6.96
CA VAL A 510 6.01 -5.32 -8.02
C VAL A 510 6.74 -3.98 -8.19
N TYR A 511 7.25 -3.36 -7.12
CA TYR A 511 7.66 -1.95 -7.13
C TYR A 511 9.02 -1.61 -6.47
N HIS A 512 9.83 -2.59 -6.07
CA HIS A 512 11.10 -2.31 -5.36
C HIS A 512 12.03 -1.33 -6.11
N ASP A 513 12.13 -1.46 -7.43
CA ASP A 513 12.90 -0.58 -8.31
C ASP A 513 12.16 0.69 -8.75
N ALA A 514 10.97 0.94 -8.21
CA ALA A 514 10.13 2.09 -8.55
C ALA A 514 9.93 3.06 -7.38
N ILE A 515 10.00 2.61 -6.13
CA ILE A 515 9.73 3.43 -4.95
C ILE A 515 10.44 2.91 -3.69
N VAL A 516 11.01 3.82 -2.90
CA VAL A 516 11.58 3.47 -1.58
C VAL A 516 10.46 3.41 -0.54
N THR A 517 10.29 2.28 0.14
CA THR A 517 9.26 2.15 1.19
C THR A 517 9.88 2.07 2.59
N THR A 518 9.08 2.39 3.61
CA THR A 518 9.44 2.25 5.03
C THR A 518 8.28 1.74 5.88
N TRP A 519 8.55 1.44 7.16
CA TRP A 519 7.54 1.43 8.22
C TRP A 519 6.83 2.79 8.34
N ARG A 520 5.69 2.82 9.02
CA ARG A 520 5.01 4.08 9.36
C ARG A 520 5.79 4.79 10.46
N TRP A 521 5.75 6.12 10.49
CA TRP A 521 6.51 6.92 11.44
C TRP A 521 6.18 6.62 12.91
N ASP A 522 4.94 6.29 13.28
CA ASP A 522 4.56 5.86 14.65
C ASP A 522 4.72 4.35 14.88
N ASP A 523 5.23 3.65 13.87
CA ASP A 523 5.67 2.25 13.90
C ASP A 523 7.15 2.13 13.48
N ALA A 524 7.92 3.20 13.65
CA ALA A 524 9.36 3.26 13.38
C ALA A 524 10.13 2.10 14.03
N ASN A 525 11.29 1.76 13.45
CA ASN A 525 12.15 0.65 13.88
C ASN A 525 12.36 0.62 15.40
N HIS A 526 12.62 1.80 15.97
CA HIS A 526 13.01 1.98 17.37
C HIS A 526 11.84 2.11 18.35
N HIS A 527 10.58 2.20 17.89
CA HIS A 527 9.43 2.41 18.78
C HIS A 527 9.17 1.24 19.73
N MET A 528 9.52 0.02 19.30
CA MET A 528 9.41 -1.22 20.08
C MET A 528 10.81 -1.83 20.23
N PRO A 529 11.64 -1.33 21.18
CA PRO A 529 13.04 -1.75 21.31
C PRO A 529 13.23 -3.26 21.46
N GLU A 530 12.29 -3.96 22.09
CA GLU A 530 12.32 -5.40 22.33
C GLU A 530 12.24 -6.25 21.05
N ILE A 531 11.76 -5.68 19.95
CA ILE A 531 11.70 -6.33 18.63
C ILE A 531 12.37 -5.49 17.52
N TRP A 532 13.21 -4.52 17.86
CA TRP A 532 13.89 -3.67 16.88
C TRP A 532 14.67 -4.52 15.87
N TRP A 533 15.48 -5.47 16.36
CA TRP A 533 16.23 -6.42 15.53
C TRP A 533 15.38 -7.06 14.43
N LYS A 534 14.12 -7.39 14.74
CA LYS A 534 13.21 -8.05 13.81
C LYS A 534 12.76 -7.11 12.68
N LYS A 535 12.49 -5.85 13.00
CA LYS A 535 12.16 -4.82 11.99
C LYS A 535 13.33 -4.57 11.05
N ASP A 536 14.55 -4.56 11.59
CA ASP A 536 15.75 -4.42 10.79
C ASP A 536 15.97 -5.62 9.85
N LEU A 537 15.75 -6.85 10.33
CA LEU A 537 15.79 -8.05 9.49
C LEU A 537 14.75 -8.02 8.37
N PHE A 538 13.54 -7.51 8.64
CA PHE A 538 12.55 -7.25 7.58
C PHE A 538 13.03 -6.19 6.60
N ASN A 539 13.67 -5.10 7.05
CA ASN A 539 14.23 -4.10 6.14
C ASN A 539 15.30 -4.71 5.23
N ILE A 540 16.19 -5.56 5.75
CA ILE A 540 17.21 -6.26 4.97
C ILE A 540 16.57 -7.20 3.95
N LEU A 541 15.63 -8.05 4.40
CA LEU A 541 14.97 -9.03 3.55
C LEU A 541 14.18 -8.36 2.43
N TYR A 542 13.41 -7.31 2.76
CA TYR A 542 12.50 -6.68 1.80
C TYR A 542 13.17 -5.57 0.97
N GLY A 543 14.39 -5.16 1.33
CA GLY A 543 15.07 -4.05 0.68
C GLY A 543 14.39 -2.71 0.93
N THR A 544 13.89 -2.50 2.15
CA THR A 544 13.18 -1.27 2.54
C THR A 544 14.04 -0.39 3.44
N ALA A 545 13.78 0.92 3.45
CA ALA A 545 14.55 1.85 4.28
C ALA A 545 14.09 1.80 5.75
N PRO A 546 15.01 1.89 6.72
CA PRO A 546 14.63 2.10 8.10
C PRO A 546 14.08 3.52 8.27
N VAL A 547 13.09 3.67 9.15
CA VAL A 547 12.56 4.99 9.52
C VAL A 547 12.79 5.24 11.01
N TRP A 548 13.31 6.42 11.32
CA TRP A 548 13.59 6.89 12.66
C TRP A 548 12.81 8.16 12.94
N THR A 549 12.37 8.30 14.18
CA THR A 549 11.60 9.44 14.68
C THR A 549 12.24 9.85 16.00
N ILE A 550 13.19 10.77 15.94
CA ILE A 550 14.16 10.97 17.02
C ILE A 550 14.35 12.43 17.38
N ASP A 551 14.77 12.63 18.63
CA ASP A 551 15.38 13.83 19.16
C ASP A 551 16.76 13.48 19.74
N LYS A 552 17.50 14.48 20.24
CA LYS A 552 18.81 14.27 20.86
C LYS A 552 18.76 13.26 22.01
N GLN A 553 17.73 13.35 22.86
CA GLN A 553 17.57 12.44 23.99
C GLN A 553 17.38 10.99 23.55
N ARG A 554 16.53 10.75 22.53
CA ARG A 554 16.29 9.41 21.99
C ARG A 554 17.57 8.82 21.37
N TRP A 555 18.29 9.63 20.61
CA TRP A 555 19.58 9.25 20.05
C TRP A 555 20.58 8.87 21.14
N ASP A 556 20.76 9.70 22.17
CA ASP A 556 21.73 9.41 23.23
C ASP A 556 21.39 8.14 24.01
N LYS A 557 20.10 7.84 24.20
CA LYS A 557 19.65 6.62 24.87
C LYS A 557 19.99 5.35 24.09
N TYR A 558 19.91 5.37 22.76
CA TYR A 558 20.04 4.18 21.89
C TYR A 558 21.10 4.34 20.80
N ARG A 559 22.11 5.19 21.02
CA ARG A 559 23.07 5.61 19.98
C ARG A 559 23.69 4.42 19.26
N GLN A 560 24.18 3.47 20.03
CA GLN A 560 24.86 2.29 19.49
C GLN A 560 23.90 1.43 18.63
N THR A 561 22.67 1.21 19.11
CA THR A 561 21.64 0.47 18.35
C THR A 561 21.25 1.18 17.06
N PHE A 562 21.16 2.52 17.05
CA PHE A 562 20.94 3.27 15.81
C PHE A 562 22.10 3.10 14.82
N ILE A 563 23.34 3.19 15.29
CA ILE A 563 24.54 3.01 14.45
C ILE A 563 24.56 1.60 13.85
N GLU A 564 24.30 0.58 14.66
CA GLU A 564 24.25 -0.82 14.22
C GLU A 564 23.13 -1.05 13.19
N SER A 565 21.91 -0.54 13.48
CA SER A 565 20.77 -0.59 12.56
C SER A 565 21.10 0.03 11.20
N TYR A 566 21.75 1.20 11.20
CA TYR A 566 22.22 1.85 9.98
C TYR A 566 23.27 1.01 9.24
N GLN A 567 24.31 0.53 9.94
CA GLN A 567 25.39 -0.25 9.34
C GLN A 567 24.90 -1.56 8.70
N ASN A 568 23.89 -2.17 9.30
CA ASN A 568 23.30 -3.42 8.83
C ASN A 568 22.40 -3.22 7.59
N ILE A 569 21.61 -2.15 7.56
CA ILE A 569 20.57 -1.96 6.54
C ILE A 569 21.02 -1.07 5.38
N CYS A 570 21.53 0.12 5.69
CA CYS A 570 21.68 1.20 4.71
C CYS A 570 22.73 0.91 3.61
N PRO A 571 23.93 0.38 3.93
CA PRO A 571 24.88 -0.05 2.91
C PRO A 571 24.37 -1.17 2.00
N TRP A 572 23.53 -2.07 2.54
CA TRP A 572 22.87 -3.11 1.74
C TRP A 572 21.84 -2.48 0.80
N LEU A 573 20.93 -1.67 1.33
CA LEU A 573 19.92 -0.97 0.55
C LEU A 573 20.52 -0.12 -0.57
N GLN A 574 21.67 0.53 -0.34
CA GLN A 574 22.37 1.29 -1.37
C GLN A 574 22.77 0.43 -2.58
N LYS A 575 23.10 -0.85 -2.36
CA LYS A 575 23.52 -1.78 -3.42
C LYS A 575 22.36 -2.32 -4.25
N ILE A 576 21.17 -2.40 -3.66
CA ILE A 576 19.99 -3.02 -4.29
C ILE A 576 18.87 -2.05 -4.63
N GLY A 577 18.89 -0.80 -4.17
CA GLY A 577 17.73 0.11 -4.22
C GLY A 577 17.24 0.52 -5.61
N TYR A 578 17.92 0.13 -6.69
CA TYR A 578 17.45 0.28 -8.08
C TYR A 578 17.12 -1.07 -8.75
N ASP A 579 17.37 -2.18 -8.07
CA ASP A 579 17.18 -3.51 -8.61
C ASP A 579 15.72 -3.93 -8.49
N GLU A 580 15.21 -4.67 -9.48
CA GLU A 580 13.94 -5.36 -9.31
C GLU A 580 14.13 -6.48 -8.28
N MET A 581 13.23 -6.61 -7.30
CA MET A 581 13.14 -7.83 -6.50
C MET A 581 12.50 -8.93 -7.35
N ILE A 582 13.30 -9.86 -7.89
CA ILE A 582 12.84 -10.87 -8.83
C ILE A 582 12.25 -12.12 -8.15
N SER A 583 12.60 -12.38 -6.88
CA SER A 583 12.13 -13.56 -6.15
C SER A 583 12.07 -13.33 -4.64
N HIS A 584 11.14 -14.04 -3.99
CA HIS A 584 11.06 -14.25 -2.55
C HIS A 584 10.67 -15.71 -2.29
N ARG A 585 11.30 -16.39 -1.32
CA ARG A 585 10.89 -17.74 -0.88
C ARG A 585 11.12 -17.97 0.61
N PHE A 586 10.29 -18.83 1.18
CA PHE A 586 10.59 -19.49 2.45
C PHE A 586 11.59 -20.63 2.18
N VAL A 587 12.68 -20.63 2.95
CA VAL A 587 13.76 -21.62 2.86
C VAL A 587 13.48 -22.80 3.78
N THR A 588 12.94 -22.54 4.97
CA THR A 588 12.56 -23.56 5.95
C THR A 588 11.05 -23.77 5.97
N ALA A 589 10.62 -24.99 6.32
CA ALA A 589 9.20 -25.36 6.37
C ALA A 589 8.39 -24.61 7.44
N ASP A 590 9.04 -24.11 8.48
CA ASP A 590 8.43 -23.26 9.51
C ASP A 590 8.39 -21.77 9.14
N HIS A 591 8.87 -21.43 7.94
CA HIS A 591 8.92 -20.08 7.35
C HIS A 591 9.83 -19.09 8.09
N GLN A 592 10.68 -19.55 9.01
CA GLN A 592 11.57 -18.67 9.79
C GLN A 592 12.84 -18.24 9.03
N VAL A 593 13.26 -19.02 8.03
CA VAL A 593 14.33 -18.61 7.11
C VAL A 593 13.71 -18.23 5.77
N GLN A 594 14.07 -17.05 5.27
CA GLN A 594 13.54 -16.49 4.04
C GLN A 594 14.67 -15.95 3.16
N GLU A 595 14.43 -15.93 1.86
CA GLU A 595 15.36 -15.35 0.89
C GLU A 595 14.66 -14.41 -0.09
N THR A 596 15.31 -13.30 -0.40
CA THR A 596 15.01 -12.47 -1.58
C THR A 596 16.19 -12.44 -2.56
N ILE A 597 15.86 -12.35 -3.85
CA ILE A 597 16.83 -12.19 -4.94
C ILE A 597 16.48 -10.94 -5.74
N PHE A 598 17.50 -10.15 -6.06
CA PHE A 598 17.40 -8.91 -6.83
C PHE A 598 17.95 -9.08 -8.25
N SER A 599 17.55 -8.23 -9.20
CA SER A 599 17.94 -8.31 -10.62
C SER A 599 19.44 -8.21 -10.87
N SER A 600 20.20 -7.64 -9.93
CA SER A 600 21.68 -7.64 -9.98
C SER A 600 22.32 -8.99 -9.63
N GLY A 601 21.53 -10.00 -9.23
CA GLY A 601 22.00 -11.27 -8.68
C GLY A 601 22.30 -11.23 -7.19
N ARG A 602 22.15 -10.07 -6.54
CA ARG A 602 22.29 -9.94 -5.08
C ARG A 602 21.18 -10.67 -4.34
N ARG A 603 21.51 -11.24 -3.19
CA ARG A 603 20.59 -12.04 -2.36
C ARG A 603 20.68 -11.63 -0.90
N ALA A 604 19.53 -11.60 -0.22
CA ALA A 604 19.46 -11.54 1.23
C ALA A 604 18.81 -12.83 1.75
N ILE A 605 19.47 -13.50 2.69
CA ILE A 605 18.95 -14.67 3.39
C ILE A 605 18.84 -14.30 4.86
N VAL A 606 17.66 -14.39 5.43
CA VAL A 606 17.36 -13.95 6.79
C VAL A 606 16.83 -15.11 7.60
N ASN A 607 17.40 -15.32 8.78
CA ASN A 607 16.90 -16.24 9.79
C ASN A 607 16.29 -15.45 10.95
N PHE A 608 14.96 -15.51 11.07
CA PHE A 608 14.24 -14.91 12.18
C PHE A 608 14.16 -15.82 13.42
N GLY A 609 14.55 -17.09 13.27
CA GLY A 609 14.51 -18.09 14.33
C GLY A 609 15.60 -17.91 15.38
N ASP A 610 15.45 -18.64 16.47
CA ASP A 610 16.36 -18.62 17.63
C ASP A 610 17.49 -19.66 17.54
N GLU A 611 17.52 -20.46 16.46
CA GLU A 611 18.51 -21.51 16.24
C GLU A 611 19.31 -21.26 14.96
N GLU A 612 20.57 -21.71 14.94
CA GLU A 612 21.40 -21.70 13.72
C GLU A 612 20.79 -22.61 12.65
N GLN A 613 20.83 -22.14 11.40
CA GLN A 613 20.37 -22.90 10.23
C GLN A 613 21.51 -23.04 9.21
N VAL A 614 21.50 -24.14 8.45
CA VAL A 614 22.44 -24.36 7.36
C VAL A 614 21.69 -24.33 6.04
N TYR A 615 22.09 -23.41 5.15
CA TYR A 615 21.50 -23.27 3.83
C TYR A 615 22.59 -23.07 2.76
N GLU A 616 22.56 -23.87 1.70
CA GLU A 616 23.59 -23.87 0.63
C GLU A 616 25.03 -23.97 1.18
N GLY A 617 25.22 -24.77 2.24
CA GLY A 617 26.53 -24.96 2.89
C GLY A 617 26.98 -23.78 3.77
N ARG A 618 26.14 -22.75 3.95
CA ARG A 618 26.42 -21.57 4.79
C ARG A 618 25.66 -21.67 6.10
N LYS A 619 26.33 -21.33 7.20
CA LYS A 619 25.70 -21.18 8.53
C LYS A 619 25.06 -19.80 8.63
N ILE A 620 23.79 -19.77 8.97
CA ILE A 620 23.00 -18.56 9.22
C ILE A 620 22.66 -18.60 10.71
N GLY A 621 23.26 -17.70 11.49
CA GLY A 621 23.03 -17.63 12.92
C GLY A 621 21.57 -17.34 13.27
N PRO A 622 21.18 -17.48 14.54
CA PRO A 622 19.87 -17.04 15.00
C PRO A 622 19.72 -15.53 14.82
N ARG A 623 18.50 -15.06 14.51
CA ARG A 623 18.16 -13.63 14.38
C ARG A 623 19.18 -12.84 13.53
N SER A 624 19.56 -13.42 12.39
CA SER A 624 20.68 -12.94 11.59
C SER A 624 20.32 -12.84 10.11
N ALA A 625 21.15 -12.13 9.35
CA ALA A 625 21.06 -12.05 7.91
C ALA A 625 22.42 -12.28 7.25
N ILE A 626 22.38 -12.88 6.06
CA ILE A 626 23.51 -12.94 5.14
C ILE A 626 23.11 -12.22 3.86
N THR A 627 23.91 -11.23 3.48
CA THR A 627 23.78 -10.57 2.18
C THR A 627 24.95 -10.94 1.29
N THR A 628 24.67 -11.23 0.02
CA THR A 628 25.68 -11.63 -0.98
C THR A 628 25.47 -10.88 -2.30
N GLY A 629 26.53 -10.71 -3.07
CA GLY A 629 26.50 -10.07 -4.39
C GLY A 629 27.67 -10.48 -5.26
N THR A 630 27.63 -10.13 -6.55
CA THR A 630 28.64 -10.52 -7.53
C THR A 630 29.73 -9.44 -7.68
N PRO A 631 31.04 -9.78 -7.64
CA PRO A 631 31.60 -11.06 -7.18
C PRO A 631 31.45 -11.22 -5.66
N ASP A 632 31.35 -12.47 -5.19
CA ASP A 632 30.94 -12.94 -3.84
C ASP A 632 31.57 -12.19 -2.65
N VAL A 633 31.11 -10.97 -2.37
CA VAL A 633 31.39 -10.27 -1.11
C VAL A 633 30.23 -10.57 -0.18
N GLN A 634 30.51 -11.39 0.83
CA GLN A 634 29.56 -11.77 1.88
C GLN A 634 29.64 -10.78 3.04
N ALA A 635 28.48 -10.31 3.49
CA ALA A 635 28.34 -9.64 4.79
C ALA A 635 27.40 -10.46 5.67
N SER A 636 27.84 -10.74 6.89
CA SER A 636 27.03 -11.42 7.92
C SER A 636 26.62 -10.37 8.95
N ILE A 637 25.34 -10.38 9.31
CA ILE A 637 24.71 -9.43 10.23
C ILE A 637 24.07 -10.27 11.35
N THR A 638 24.39 -9.97 12.60
CA THR A 638 23.88 -10.71 13.78
C THR A 638 23.37 -9.71 14.82
N TYR A 639 22.21 -10.00 15.40
CA TYR A 639 21.54 -9.17 16.41
C TYR A 639 21.52 -9.82 17.79
#